data_AF-A0A0K6FNF6-F1
#
_entry.id   AF-A0A0K6FNF6-F1
#
_cell.length_a   1.000
_cell.length_b   1.000
_cell.length_c   1.000
_cell.angle_alpha   90.00
_cell.angle_beta   90.00
_cell.angle_gamma   90.00
#
_symmetry.space_group_name_H-M   'P 1'
#
loop_
_entity.id
_entity.type
_entity.pdbx_description
1 polymer ?
#
loop_
_entity_poly.entity_id
_entity_poly.type
_entity_poly.pdbx_seq_one_letter_code
_entity_poly.pdbx_strand_id
1 'polypeptide(L)'
;MSINPPGSPSRNPSQSANPAPVANPPSAQSGDRRKKLCKFFNGGGCKYATKCRYSHVLTGSEGDARPLSQPHPARKNRTPNLNFPGLSNDHFSKVVLNQTAGKTFNALQPFVSDSFQFKIPEQVYLFLNLLCTASSQNTAGWTANEAQTLLHKLTQGNGIIRLAEAMRFPKETTRIWSFQRGYIPIFTYLASDWVVKRGMRSEVNALYGLVHNQFRTIREVVEANVGKLMAARSFEDPLNPSHLSGKQVFKVIFVTIFQYLTRFHDATITNPSICDFAEQIANWFDEWAVALESDPPFQDELVTYNKNDRDFIIENLQIDKERILRLVRRGQAVVVINREAQKSYETPSDANDKLLAELERVFESSTRLAVQHVVADLKKSGSGIEVLTRKLNARSGLYATANGRDSIRFSVFTGITLQPPELNRRGISAGIDFDTPPGKAKSYNSAARTAHWEQLSKKQLTQDGLVVLIWKTSAGKVDVYLGTIASSSHDLIKCARKNGGRERMSIRISFFDAKANIRILKAIQNRRGNNDTLVLIQAPVFLAGIRPFLEGLKREPELLPFAQYLRLQTKDELRQITIDPPLYSRSPGFSFELKELFPPERGVESLRLSTRNPESIAHAQAELIRASRLDPSQAEAVIHALTREVVLIQGPPGTGKA
;
A
#
# COMPACT_ATOMS: atom_id res chain seq x y z
N MET A 1 77.13 23.67 -27.24
CA MET A 1 75.88 23.78 -28.01
C MET A 1 74.83 24.37 -27.05
N SER A 2 74.81 25.68 -26.76
CA SER A 2 74.65 26.86 -27.63
C SER A 2 73.19 26.99 -28.13
N ILE A 3 72.46 28.12 -28.04
CA ILE A 3 72.68 29.50 -27.52
C ILE A 3 71.30 30.07 -27.06
N ASN A 4 71.28 31.23 -26.40
CA ASN A 4 70.14 31.89 -25.72
C ASN A 4 69.23 32.79 -26.66
N PRO A 5 68.16 33.47 -26.15
CA PRO A 5 67.02 34.08 -26.91
C PRO A 5 67.30 35.57 -27.34
N PRO A 6 66.37 36.58 -27.47
CA PRO A 6 64.89 36.71 -27.37
C PRO A 6 64.22 37.68 -28.42
N GLY A 7 62.99 38.18 -28.17
CA GLY A 7 62.57 39.52 -28.68
C GLY A 7 61.08 39.77 -29.04
N SER A 8 60.44 40.72 -28.36
CA SER A 8 59.20 41.43 -28.80
C SER A 8 59.54 42.56 -29.81
N PRO A 9 58.57 43.24 -30.49
CA PRO A 9 58.08 44.53 -29.94
C PRO A 9 56.73 45.13 -30.46
N SER A 10 56.19 46.12 -29.71
CA SER A 10 55.52 47.37 -30.18
C SER A 10 54.20 47.30 -31.00
N ARG A 11 53.32 48.33 -31.06
CA ARG A 11 53.40 49.78 -30.71
C ARG A 11 51.97 50.35 -30.49
N ASN A 12 51.80 51.34 -29.60
CA ASN A 12 50.63 52.26 -29.55
C ASN A 12 51.09 53.66 -30.00
N PRO A 13 50.22 54.42 -30.70
CA PRO A 13 49.71 55.71 -30.17
C PRO A 13 48.22 55.96 -30.59
N SER A 14 47.42 56.91 -30.08
CA SER A 14 47.56 57.99 -29.09
C SER A 14 46.18 58.59 -28.71
N GLN A 15 45.99 58.97 -27.44
CA GLN A 15 45.26 60.17 -26.89
C GLN A 15 43.86 60.57 -27.47
N SER A 16 42.79 60.61 -26.64
CA SER A 16 42.26 61.81 -25.91
C SER A 16 41.26 62.66 -26.75
N ALA A 17 40.09 63.17 -26.31
CA ALA A 17 39.30 63.13 -25.06
C ALA A 17 37.79 63.40 -25.34
N ASN A 18 36.95 63.31 -24.29
CA ASN A 18 35.53 63.73 -24.22
C ASN A 18 35.31 65.23 -24.57
N PRO A 19 34.13 65.71 -25.04
CA PRO A 19 32.84 65.62 -24.31
C PRO A 19 31.52 65.54 -25.15
N ALA A 20 30.38 65.56 -24.46
CA ALA A 20 29.01 65.80 -24.98
C ALA A 20 28.57 67.26 -24.63
N PRO A 21 27.33 67.76 -24.92
CA PRO A 21 26.17 67.21 -25.65
C PRO A 21 25.50 68.23 -26.66
N VAL A 22 24.24 67.98 -27.06
CA VAL A 22 23.14 68.94 -27.45
C VAL A 22 22.72 69.07 -28.94
N ALA A 23 21.37 69.08 -29.13
CA ALA A 23 20.51 69.59 -30.21
C ALA A 23 20.24 68.82 -31.54
N ASN A 24 18.93 68.76 -31.87
CA ASN A 24 18.29 68.41 -33.17
C ASN A 24 18.10 69.69 -34.04
N PRO A 25 17.32 69.71 -35.17
CA PRO A 25 16.98 68.73 -36.25
C PRO A 25 17.49 69.32 -37.62
N PRO A 26 16.94 69.09 -38.86
CA PRO A 26 15.84 68.23 -39.32
C PRO A 26 16.05 67.39 -40.62
N SER A 27 15.06 66.52 -40.89
CA SER A 27 14.54 66.07 -42.21
C SER A 27 15.50 65.75 -43.39
N ALA A 28 15.48 64.50 -43.88
CA ALA A 28 14.70 64.14 -45.09
C ALA A 28 14.88 62.67 -45.57
N GLN A 29 13.75 62.04 -45.88
CA GLN A 29 13.48 61.10 -46.99
C GLN A 29 14.33 59.82 -47.25
N SER A 30 13.62 58.69 -47.05
CA SER A 30 13.49 57.56 -47.99
C SER A 30 14.63 56.55 -48.18
N GLY A 31 14.24 55.28 -48.39
CA GLY A 31 15.16 54.17 -48.65
C GLY A 31 14.61 52.82 -48.19
N ASP A 32 13.52 52.35 -48.80
CA ASP A 32 12.93 51.05 -48.49
C ASP A 32 13.94 49.90 -48.72
N ARG A 33 14.24 49.16 -47.66
CA ARG A 33 14.78 47.81 -47.72
C ARG A 33 13.96 46.92 -46.79
N ARG A 34 13.03 46.16 -47.37
CA ARG A 34 12.29 45.07 -46.69
C ARG A 34 13.24 44.17 -45.89
N LYS A 35 13.33 44.39 -44.57
CA LYS A 35 14.19 43.62 -43.67
C LYS A 35 13.62 42.21 -43.52
N LYS A 36 14.37 41.19 -43.95
CA LYS A 36 14.02 39.77 -43.72
C LYS A 36 13.74 39.52 -42.23
N LEU A 37 12.78 38.65 -41.92
CA LEU A 37 12.36 38.33 -40.54
C LEU A 37 13.48 37.65 -39.74
N CYS A 38 13.57 37.96 -38.44
CA CYS A 38 14.57 37.37 -37.56
C CYS A 38 14.14 35.97 -37.09
N LYS A 39 14.88 34.94 -37.53
CA LYS A 39 14.61 33.54 -37.15
C LYS A 39 14.66 33.28 -35.63
N PHE A 40 15.41 34.07 -34.87
CA PHE A 40 15.54 33.91 -33.41
C PHE A 40 14.40 34.57 -32.61
N PHE A 41 13.59 35.42 -33.25
CA PHE A 41 12.47 36.08 -32.56
C PHE A 41 11.27 35.14 -32.35
N ASN A 42 10.89 34.36 -33.37
CA ASN A 42 9.81 33.37 -33.29
C ASN A 42 10.07 32.21 -32.31
N GLY A 43 11.33 32.02 -31.87
CA GLY A 43 11.73 30.93 -30.98
C GLY A 43 11.81 31.28 -29.49
N GLY A 44 11.41 32.48 -29.08
CA GLY A 44 11.40 32.89 -27.66
C GLY A 44 12.40 33.98 -27.26
N GLY A 45 13.06 34.66 -28.22
CA GLY A 45 13.77 35.92 -27.93
C GLY A 45 15.04 36.17 -28.74
N CYS A 46 15.12 37.32 -29.42
CA CYS A 46 16.32 37.73 -30.13
C CYS A 46 17.29 38.49 -29.20
N LYS A 47 18.43 37.85 -28.87
CA LYS A 47 19.51 38.40 -28.01
C LYS A 47 20.15 39.72 -28.48
N TYR A 48 19.86 40.18 -29.70
CA TYR A 48 20.37 41.45 -30.25
C TYR A 48 19.37 42.61 -30.19
N ALA A 49 18.14 42.37 -29.72
CA ALA A 49 17.09 43.37 -29.50
C ALA A 49 16.96 44.38 -30.66
N THR A 50 17.03 45.68 -30.38
CA THR A 50 16.91 46.79 -31.35
C THR A 50 18.13 46.97 -32.26
N LYS A 51 19.27 46.36 -31.93
CA LYS A 51 20.48 46.32 -32.79
C LYS A 51 20.42 45.21 -33.84
N CYS A 52 19.36 44.39 -33.85
CA CYS A 52 19.18 43.36 -34.87
C CYS A 52 18.89 43.97 -36.24
N ARG A 53 19.59 43.51 -37.29
CA ARG A 53 19.41 43.98 -38.67
C ARG A 53 18.16 43.39 -39.36
N TYR A 54 17.48 42.45 -38.70
CA TYR A 54 16.33 41.69 -39.20
C TYR A 54 15.02 42.12 -38.50
N SER A 55 13.87 41.91 -39.14
CA SER A 55 12.58 42.39 -38.63
C SER A 55 12.04 41.54 -37.46
N HIS A 56 11.42 42.22 -36.48
CA HIS A 56 10.75 41.64 -35.30
C HIS A 56 9.23 41.99 -35.25
N VAL A 57 8.64 42.41 -36.37
CA VAL A 57 7.23 42.80 -36.42
C VAL A 57 6.34 41.57 -36.58
N LEU A 58 5.40 41.39 -35.65
CA LEU A 58 4.27 40.46 -35.79
C LEU A 58 3.08 41.24 -36.35
N THR A 59 2.67 40.92 -37.57
CA THR A 59 1.51 41.56 -38.23
C THR A 59 0.21 40.88 -37.81
N GLY A 60 -0.60 41.57 -37.02
CA GLY A 60 -2.06 41.35 -36.96
C GLY A 60 -2.74 42.37 -37.87
N SER A 61 -3.73 41.94 -38.66
CA SER A 61 -4.45 42.79 -39.60
C SER A 61 -5.81 43.17 -39.04
N GLU A 62 -6.15 44.46 -39.06
CA GLU A 62 -7.49 45.04 -39.29
C GLU A 62 -7.41 46.58 -39.26
N GLY A 63 -8.33 47.25 -39.94
CA GLY A 63 -8.56 48.71 -39.93
C GLY A 63 -9.93 49.00 -40.54
N ASP A 64 -10.67 50.05 -40.20
CA ASP A 64 -10.47 51.15 -39.21
C ASP A 64 -11.89 51.55 -38.67
N ALA A 65 -12.16 52.51 -37.77
CA ALA A 65 -11.38 53.70 -37.41
C ALA A 65 -11.47 54.15 -35.93
N ARG A 66 -11.91 55.41 -35.67
CA ARG A 66 -11.70 56.24 -34.46
C ARG A 66 -12.92 57.18 -34.21
N PRO A 67 -13.05 57.93 -33.07
CA PRO A 67 -11.99 58.39 -32.15
C PRO A 67 -12.23 58.46 -30.59
N LEU A 68 -11.20 58.03 -29.83
CA LEU A 68 -10.49 58.69 -28.70
C LEU A 68 -11.21 59.29 -27.44
N SER A 69 -10.85 58.77 -26.25
CA SER A 69 -10.36 59.59 -25.10
C SER A 69 -9.72 58.80 -23.93
N GLN A 70 -8.43 59.06 -23.67
CA GLN A 70 -7.63 58.82 -22.44
C GLN A 70 -7.49 57.35 -21.90
N PRO A 71 -6.76 57.04 -20.78
CA PRO A 71 -5.55 56.23 -20.89
C PRO A 71 -5.62 54.85 -20.17
N HIS A 72 -5.38 53.76 -20.89
CA HIS A 72 -5.36 52.42 -20.28
C HIS A 72 -4.04 52.08 -19.55
N PRO A 73 -4.12 51.48 -18.34
CA PRO A 73 -2.94 51.08 -17.57
C PRO A 73 -2.34 49.75 -18.04
N ALA A 74 -1.12 49.50 -17.55
CA ALA A 74 -0.26 48.33 -17.74
C ALA A 74 -0.95 47.01 -18.16
N ARG A 75 -0.46 46.45 -19.29
CA ARG A 75 -0.85 45.14 -19.82
C ARG A 75 -0.49 44.02 -18.83
N LYS A 76 -1.48 43.51 -18.08
CA LYS A 76 -1.32 42.41 -17.11
C LYS A 76 -0.68 41.18 -17.76
N ASN A 77 0.31 40.58 -17.09
CA ASN A 77 0.83 39.26 -17.43
C ASN A 77 -0.31 38.23 -17.35
N ARG A 78 -0.56 37.49 -18.44
CA ARG A 78 -1.51 36.38 -18.44
C ARG A 78 -0.94 35.22 -17.61
N THR A 79 -1.64 34.83 -16.55
CA THR A 79 -1.42 33.55 -15.85
C THR A 79 -1.77 32.38 -16.79
N PRO A 80 -1.08 31.23 -16.70
CA PRO A 80 -1.49 30.04 -17.43
C PRO A 80 -2.83 29.51 -16.90
N ASN A 81 -3.74 29.17 -17.82
CA ASN A 81 -5.05 28.62 -17.47
C ASN A 81 -4.91 27.30 -16.68
N LEU A 82 -5.79 27.13 -15.69
CA LEU A 82 -5.80 26.00 -14.75
C LEU A 82 -6.50 24.78 -15.35
N ASN A 83 -5.85 24.14 -16.32
CA ASN A 83 -6.27 22.86 -16.86
C ASN A 83 -5.43 21.76 -16.20
N PHE A 84 -5.98 21.10 -15.18
CA PHE A 84 -5.34 19.93 -14.57
C PHE A 84 -5.72 18.65 -15.33
N PRO A 85 -4.77 17.74 -15.61
CA PRO A 85 -5.11 16.49 -16.26
C PRO A 85 -6.01 15.67 -15.35
N GLY A 86 -7.10 15.13 -15.91
CA GLY A 86 -7.90 14.11 -15.25
C GLY A 86 -7.07 12.86 -14.93
N LEU A 87 -7.59 12.02 -14.04
CA LEU A 87 -7.00 10.72 -13.78
C LEU A 87 -7.13 9.81 -15.02
N SER A 88 -6.34 8.74 -15.10
CA SER A 88 -6.33 7.79 -16.23
C SER A 88 -7.71 7.22 -16.57
N ASN A 89 -8.52 6.96 -15.54
CA ASN A 89 -9.86 6.42 -15.64
C ASN A 89 -10.93 7.50 -15.93
N ASP A 90 -10.56 8.78 -15.97
CA ASP A 90 -11.44 9.89 -16.32
C ASP A 90 -11.20 10.32 -17.77
N HIS A 91 -12.04 9.82 -18.67
CA HIS A 91 -12.00 10.16 -20.09
C HIS A 91 -12.65 11.52 -20.41
N PHE A 92 -13.32 12.16 -19.43
CA PHE A 92 -14.09 13.40 -19.55
C PHE A 92 -13.32 14.64 -19.08
N SER A 93 -12.04 14.50 -18.70
CA SER A 93 -11.15 15.62 -18.37
C SER A 93 -9.78 15.42 -19.00
N LYS A 94 -9.72 15.52 -20.33
CA LYS A 94 -8.48 15.43 -21.11
C LYS A 94 -7.84 16.81 -21.25
N VAL A 95 -6.58 16.95 -20.81
CA VAL A 95 -5.81 18.19 -20.96
C VAL A 95 -4.61 17.99 -21.89
N VAL A 96 -4.44 18.91 -22.84
CA VAL A 96 -3.24 18.98 -23.69
C VAL A 96 -2.07 19.54 -22.89
N LEU A 97 -1.15 18.66 -22.49
CA LEU A 97 0.06 19.02 -21.73
C LEU A 97 1.29 19.06 -22.66
N ASN A 98 1.71 20.26 -23.05
CA ASN A 98 2.82 20.47 -24.00
C ASN A 98 4.23 20.45 -23.35
N GLN A 99 4.36 19.98 -22.11
CA GLN A 99 5.60 20.02 -21.35
C GLN A 99 6.24 18.63 -21.22
N THR A 100 7.48 18.51 -21.71
CA THR A 100 8.26 17.27 -21.70
C THR A 100 8.97 17.04 -20.37
N ALA A 101 9.21 15.76 -20.04
CA ALA A 101 9.88 15.36 -18.80
C ALA A 101 11.19 16.12 -18.55
N GLY A 102 12.08 16.22 -19.54
CA GLY A 102 13.34 16.98 -19.43
C GLY A 102 13.15 18.46 -19.07
N LYS A 103 12.13 19.13 -19.63
CA LYS A 103 11.81 20.53 -19.26
C LYS A 103 11.29 20.62 -17.82
N THR A 104 10.44 19.68 -17.41
CA THR A 104 9.94 19.62 -16.03
C THR A 104 11.05 19.34 -15.02
N PHE A 105 11.97 18.40 -15.30
CA PHE A 105 13.11 18.13 -14.43
C PHE A 105 13.98 19.37 -14.21
N ASN A 106 14.28 20.12 -15.28
CA ASN A 106 15.06 21.36 -15.20
C ASN A 106 14.31 22.46 -14.42
N ALA A 107 12.99 22.59 -14.63
CA ALA A 107 12.16 23.54 -13.91
C ALA A 107 11.96 23.20 -12.42
N LEU A 108 12.09 21.92 -12.04
CA LEU A 108 12.03 21.47 -10.65
C LEU A 108 13.36 21.65 -9.88
N GLN A 109 14.51 21.72 -10.55
CA GLN A 109 15.83 21.84 -9.91
C GLN A 109 15.91 22.97 -8.86
N PRO A 110 15.42 24.21 -9.10
CA PRO A 110 15.49 25.27 -8.10
C PRO A 110 14.76 24.94 -6.79
N PHE A 111 13.59 24.28 -6.89
CA PHE A 111 12.75 23.94 -5.73
C PHE A 111 13.36 22.85 -4.86
N VAL A 112 14.10 21.90 -5.45
CA VAL A 112 14.73 20.80 -4.72
C VAL A 112 16.12 21.12 -4.18
N SER A 113 16.60 22.36 -4.33
CA SER A 113 17.83 22.81 -3.67
C SER A 113 17.65 22.95 -2.16
N ASP A 114 18.73 22.72 -1.39
CA ASP A 114 18.69 22.68 0.08
C ASP A 114 18.26 24.02 0.70
N SER A 115 18.67 25.13 0.08
CA SER A 115 18.41 26.50 0.55
C SER A 115 17.08 27.09 0.06
N PHE A 116 16.34 26.39 -0.81
CA PHE A 116 15.03 26.86 -1.24
C PHE A 116 14.01 26.79 -0.10
N GLN A 117 13.10 27.75 -0.04
CA GLN A 117 11.88 27.70 0.77
C GLN A 117 10.79 28.49 0.02
N PHE A 118 9.54 28.06 0.11
CA PHE A 118 8.43 28.84 -0.43
C PHE A 118 8.24 30.14 0.35
N LYS A 119 8.20 31.27 -0.35
CA LYS A 119 7.97 32.61 0.23
C LYS A 119 6.64 33.21 -0.18
N ILE A 120 6.10 32.79 -1.33
CA ILE A 120 4.87 33.33 -1.92
C ILE A 120 4.02 32.20 -2.55
N PRO A 121 2.67 32.30 -2.54
CA PRO A 121 1.78 31.29 -3.11
C PRO A 121 2.12 30.87 -4.55
N GLU A 122 2.55 31.82 -5.38
CA GLU A 122 2.86 31.62 -6.79
C GLU A 122 3.99 30.58 -7.00
N GLN A 123 4.93 30.50 -6.07
CA GLN A 123 6.01 29.49 -6.12
C GLN A 123 5.45 28.10 -5.84
N VAL A 124 4.51 27.97 -4.89
CA VAL A 124 3.85 26.69 -4.56
C VAL A 124 3.03 26.22 -5.76
N TYR A 125 2.23 27.11 -6.36
CA TYR A 125 1.43 26.80 -7.55
C TYR A 125 2.30 26.38 -8.74
N LEU A 126 3.44 27.04 -8.96
CA LEU A 126 4.38 26.64 -10.01
C LEU A 126 4.97 25.25 -9.76
N PHE A 127 5.44 24.97 -8.53
CA PHE A 127 5.95 23.66 -8.14
C PHE A 127 4.92 22.53 -8.36
N LEU A 128 3.68 22.74 -7.90
CA LEU A 128 2.62 21.74 -8.00
C LEU A 128 2.15 21.51 -9.44
N ASN A 129 2.06 22.58 -10.25
CA ASN A 129 1.78 22.47 -11.68
C ASN A 129 2.84 21.61 -12.39
N LEU A 130 4.12 21.79 -12.05
CA LEU A 130 5.22 20.98 -12.60
C LEU A 130 5.05 19.49 -12.28
N LEU A 131 4.67 19.13 -11.04
CA LEU A 131 4.38 17.74 -10.68
C LEU A 131 3.21 17.17 -11.49
N CYS A 132 2.14 17.95 -11.68
CA CYS A 132 0.98 17.53 -12.46
C CYS A 132 1.27 17.35 -13.97
N THR A 133 2.38 17.90 -14.52
CA THR A 133 2.76 17.62 -15.92
C THR A 133 3.12 16.15 -16.14
N ALA A 134 3.58 15.46 -15.10
CA ALA A 134 3.82 14.02 -15.10
C ALA A 134 2.49 13.26 -14.92
N SER A 135 1.66 13.27 -15.96
CA SER A 135 0.37 12.59 -16.00
C SER A 135 0.34 11.49 -17.05
N SER A 136 -0.46 10.45 -16.83
CA SER A 136 -0.71 9.38 -17.81
C SER A 136 -1.42 9.90 -19.06
N GLN A 137 -2.02 11.09 -19.01
CA GLN A 137 -2.58 11.78 -20.18
C GLN A 137 -1.49 12.45 -21.05
N ASN A 138 -0.28 12.69 -20.53
CA ASN A 138 0.82 13.34 -21.25
C ASN A 138 1.71 12.32 -21.99
N THR A 139 1.10 11.49 -22.84
CA THR A 139 1.78 10.38 -23.53
C THR A 139 2.84 10.83 -24.55
N ALA A 140 2.75 12.06 -25.05
CA ALA A 140 3.73 12.63 -25.97
C ALA A 140 4.96 13.24 -25.27
N GLY A 141 4.82 13.64 -24.00
CA GLY A 141 5.89 14.32 -23.24
C GLY A 141 6.54 13.48 -22.14
N TRP A 142 5.97 12.33 -21.78
CA TRP A 142 6.42 11.49 -20.66
C TRP A 142 6.34 9.99 -20.96
N THR A 143 7.39 9.27 -20.59
CA THR A 143 7.42 7.81 -20.50
C THR A 143 7.21 7.33 -19.06
N ALA A 144 6.85 6.05 -18.90
CA ALA A 144 6.70 5.41 -17.60
C ALA A 144 8.00 5.44 -16.75
N ASN A 145 9.15 5.31 -17.40
CA ASN A 145 10.45 5.32 -16.73
C ASN A 145 10.81 6.73 -16.23
N GLU A 146 10.44 7.78 -16.97
CA GLU A 146 10.65 9.18 -16.55
C GLU A 146 9.72 9.57 -15.39
N ALA A 147 8.44 9.16 -15.44
CA ALA A 147 7.50 9.38 -14.35
C ALA A 147 7.96 8.67 -13.06
N GLN A 148 8.45 7.43 -13.17
CA GLN A 148 9.02 6.71 -12.05
C GLN A 148 10.33 7.36 -11.53
N THR A 149 11.17 7.89 -12.43
CA THR A 149 12.37 8.65 -12.06
C THR A 149 12.02 9.95 -11.34
N LEU A 150 10.93 10.63 -11.73
CA LEU A 150 10.42 11.78 -11.00
C LEU A 150 9.95 11.40 -9.60
N LEU A 151 9.13 10.36 -9.46
CA LEU A 151 8.65 9.89 -8.16
C LEU A 151 9.81 9.52 -7.22
N HIS A 152 10.81 8.83 -7.74
CA HIS A 152 12.02 8.48 -6.99
C HIS A 152 12.78 9.72 -6.50
N LYS A 153 13.07 10.66 -7.41
CA LYS A 153 13.77 11.93 -7.07
C LYS A 153 12.96 12.80 -6.11
N LEU A 154 11.64 12.81 -6.24
CA LEU A 154 10.75 13.54 -5.34
C LEU A 154 10.81 12.95 -3.93
N THR A 155 10.76 11.63 -3.80
CA THR A 155 10.67 10.94 -2.50
C THR A 155 12.02 10.75 -1.78
N GLN A 156 13.14 10.69 -2.50
CA GLN A 156 14.48 10.54 -1.90
C GLN A 156 15.21 11.88 -1.66
N GLY A 157 14.81 12.96 -2.33
CA GLY A 157 15.42 14.30 -2.18
C GLY A 157 14.51 15.29 -1.46
N ASN A 158 14.88 16.57 -1.48
CA ASN A 158 14.10 17.66 -0.86
C ASN A 158 12.68 17.82 -1.43
N GLY A 159 12.34 17.17 -2.55
CA GLY A 159 11.01 17.22 -3.16
C GLY A 159 9.87 16.82 -2.21
N ILE A 160 10.09 15.82 -1.35
CA ILE A 160 9.13 15.38 -0.34
C ILE A 160 8.94 16.44 0.76
N ILE A 161 10.02 17.15 1.12
CA ILE A 161 9.97 18.29 2.05
C ILE A 161 9.17 19.43 1.43
N ARG A 162 9.40 19.76 0.14
CA ARG A 162 8.61 20.78 -0.58
C ARG A 162 7.13 20.41 -0.69
N LEU A 163 6.79 19.14 -0.89
CA LEU A 163 5.39 18.73 -0.89
C LEU A 163 4.76 18.86 0.51
N ALA A 164 5.50 18.54 1.57
CA ALA A 164 5.07 18.72 2.96
C ALA A 164 4.97 20.19 3.39
N GLU A 165 5.77 21.08 2.81
CA GLU A 165 5.64 22.54 2.94
C GLU A 165 4.41 23.05 2.17
N ALA A 166 4.21 22.62 0.93
CA ALA A 166 3.05 23.00 0.12
C ALA A 166 1.71 22.66 0.80
N MET A 167 1.63 21.54 1.53
CA MET A 167 0.48 21.16 2.36
C MET A 167 0.27 22.07 3.59
N ARG A 168 1.33 22.68 4.14
CA ARG A 168 1.24 23.56 5.32
C ARG A 168 1.12 25.04 4.97
N PHE A 169 1.60 25.42 3.79
CA PHE A 169 1.68 26.80 3.30
C PHE A 169 0.40 27.65 3.48
N PRO A 170 -0.85 27.15 3.29
CA PRO A 170 -2.04 27.96 3.50
C PRO A 170 -2.19 28.50 4.93
N LYS A 171 -1.60 27.83 5.93
CA LYS A 171 -1.59 28.26 7.34
C LYS A 171 -0.36 29.09 7.71
N GLU A 172 0.72 28.95 6.95
CA GLU A 172 2.00 29.63 7.18
C GLU A 172 2.09 30.97 6.44
N THR A 173 1.14 31.28 5.54
CA THR A 173 1.10 32.51 4.74
C THR A 173 0.00 33.49 5.20
N THR A 174 0.32 34.78 5.21
CA THR A 174 -0.65 35.89 5.33
C THR A 174 -1.11 36.41 3.97
N ARG A 175 -0.59 35.86 2.86
CA ARG A 175 -0.95 36.25 1.50
C ARG A 175 -2.22 35.53 1.04
N ILE A 176 -2.91 36.14 0.09
CA ILE A 176 -4.08 35.54 -0.55
C ILE A 176 -3.72 34.17 -1.13
N TRP A 177 -4.47 33.14 -0.76
CA TRP A 177 -4.26 31.76 -1.17
C TRP A 177 -5.51 31.20 -1.87
N SER A 178 -5.31 30.71 -3.09
CA SER A 178 -6.28 29.88 -3.82
C SER A 178 -6.17 28.42 -3.40
N PHE A 179 -7.30 27.85 -2.96
CA PHE A 179 -7.44 26.42 -2.67
C PHE A 179 -7.32 25.59 -3.95
N GLN A 180 -8.00 25.99 -5.02
CA GLN A 180 -8.03 25.33 -6.32
C GLN A 180 -6.62 25.20 -6.92
N ARG A 181 -5.78 26.22 -6.77
CA ARG A 181 -4.41 26.23 -7.31
C ARG A 181 -3.38 25.48 -6.46
N GLY A 182 -3.74 25.13 -5.23
CA GLY A 182 -2.86 24.44 -4.29
C GLY A 182 -3.28 22.99 -4.02
N TYR A 183 -4.45 22.80 -3.43
CA TYR A 183 -4.87 21.48 -2.92
C TYR A 183 -5.35 20.54 -4.02
N ILE A 184 -6.03 21.04 -5.05
CA ILE A 184 -6.44 20.20 -6.18
C ILE A 184 -5.21 19.57 -6.87
N PRO A 185 -4.13 20.31 -7.23
CA PRO A 185 -2.88 19.71 -7.69
C PRO A 185 -2.25 18.67 -6.77
N ILE A 186 -2.25 18.91 -5.45
CA ILE A 186 -1.70 17.95 -4.48
C ILE A 186 -2.47 16.63 -4.57
N PHE A 187 -3.80 16.68 -4.58
CA PHE A 187 -4.63 15.49 -4.74
C PHE A 187 -4.53 14.87 -6.12
N THR A 188 -4.52 15.65 -7.21
CA THR A 188 -4.33 15.16 -8.58
C THR A 188 -3.02 14.40 -8.74
N TYR A 189 -1.93 14.88 -8.15
CA TYR A 189 -0.65 14.18 -8.18
C TYR A 189 -0.67 12.90 -7.34
N LEU A 190 -1.17 12.95 -6.10
CA LEU A 190 -1.27 11.79 -5.21
C LEU A 190 -2.18 10.68 -5.79
N ALA A 191 -3.30 11.06 -6.40
CA ALA A 191 -4.27 10.16 -7.03
C ALA A 191 -3.83 9.66 -8.43
N SER A 192 -2.74 10.18 -8.99
CA SER A 192 -2.27 9.82 -10.34
C SER A 192 -1.86 8.35 -10.47
N ASP A 193 -2.03 7.77 -11.66
CA ASP A 193 -1.63 6.38 -11.95
C ASP A 193 -0.14 6.11 -11.70
N TRP A 194 0.71 7.12 -11.90
CA TRP A 194 2.15 7.01 -11.67
C TRP A 194 2.47 6.82 -10.18
N VAL A 195 1.77 7.54 -9.29
CA VAL A 195 1.88 7.33 -7.84
C VAL A 195 1.15 6.06 -7.41
N VAL A 196 -0.10 5.87 -7.83
CA VAL A 196 -0.99 4.82 -7.30
C VAL A 196 -0.67 3.43 -7.83
N LYS A 197 -0.53 3.26 -9.15
CA LYS A 197 -0.45 1.94 -9.80
C LYS A 197 0.99 1.49 -10.08
N ARG A 198 1.93 2.43 -10.23
CA ARG A 198 3.29 2.14 -10.74
C ARG A 198 4.45 2.49 -9.79
N GLY A 199 4.22 3.31 -8.77
CA GLY A 199 5.24 3.67 -7.78
C GLY A 199 5.71 2.49 -6.92
N MET A 200 6.96 2.50 -6.47
CA MET A 200 7.44 1.48 -5.54
C MET A 200 6.73 1.64 -4.20
N ARG A 201 6.34 0.53 -3.56
CA ARG A 201 5.57 0.55 -2.29
C ARG A 201 6.16 1.48 -1.22
N SER A 202 7.49 1.56 -1.11
CA SER A 202 8.20 2.45 -0.18
C SER A 202 8.04 3.94 -0.51
N GLU A 203 8.06 4.32 -1.79
CA GLU A 203 7.95 5.70 -2.25
C GLU A 203 6.52 6.22 -2.08
N VAL A 204 5.54 5.39 -2.45
CA VAL A 204 4.12 5.71 -2.30
C VAL A 204 3.75 5.78 -0.81
N ASN A 205 4.27 4.88 0.03
CA ASN A 205 4.08 4.97 1.47
C ASN A 205 4.74 6.21 2.09
N ALA A 206 5.85 6.72 1.52
CA ALA A 206 6.44 7.98 1.97
C ALA A 206 5.53 9.18 1.65
N LEU A 207 4.95 9.24 0.44
CA LEU A 207 3.99 10.29 0.06
C LEU A 207 2.71 10.25 0.91
N TYR A 208 2.11 9.07 1.09
CA TYR A 208 0.92 8.94 1.94
C TYR A 208 1.24 9.06 3.44
N GLY A 209 2.50 8.85 3.85
CA GLY A 209 2.99 9.20 5.18
C GLY A 209 3.01 10.72 5.42
N LEU A 210 3.22 11.55 4.39
CA LEU A 210 2.99 12.99 4.52
C LEU A 210 1.50 13.30 4.75
N VAL A 211 0.61 12.64 4.01
CA VAL A 211 -0.85 12.80 4.18
C VAL A 211 -1.27 12.41 5.59
N HIS A 212 -0.75 11.30 6.13
CA HIS A 212 -0.97 10.87 7.51
C HIS A 212 -0.49 11.92 8.53
N ASN A 213 0.76 12.38 8.41
CA ASN A 213 1.39 13.30 9.35
C ASN A 213 0.79 14.71 9.29
N GLN A 214 0.32 15.15 8.12
CA GLN A 214 -0.30 16.46 7.91
C GLN A 214 -1.84 16.40 7.90
N PHE A 215 -2.45 15.26 8.25
CA PHE A 215 -3.88 15.02 8.04
C PHE A 215 -4.75 16.10 8.67
N ARG A 216 -4.45 16.53 9.90
CA ARG A 216 -5.16 17.63 10.58
C ARG A 216 -5.19 18.93 9.75
N THR A 217 -4.07 19.31 9.16
CA THR A 217 -3.98 20.51 8.32
C THR A 217 -4.66 20.32 6.97
N ILE A 218 -4.57 19.12 6.40
CA ILE A 218 -5.31 18.77 5.18
C ILE A 218 -6.82 18.88 5.42
N ARG A 219 -7.33 18.26 6.48
CA ARG A 219 -8.73 18.27 6.91
C ARG A 219 -9.25 19.71 7.09
N GLU A 220 -8.61 20.49 7.96
CA GLU A 220 -9.05 21.86 8.27
C GLU A 220 -9.04 22.80 7.04
N VAL A 221 -8.07 22.65 6.13
CA VAL A 221 -8.02 23.46 4.90
C VAL A 221 -9.05 23.00 3.87
N VAL A 222 -9.27 21.70 3.70
CA VAL A 222 -10.28 21.19 2.75
C VAL A 222 -11.68 21.51 3.23
N GLU A 223 -12.01 21.25 4.51
CA GLU A 223 -13.33 21.54 5.07
C GLU A 223 -13.69 23.03 4.91
N ALA A 224 -12.78 23.92 5.30
CA ALA A 224 -13.01 25.36 5.26
C ALA A 224 -13.10 25.97 3.85
N ASN A 225 -12.60 25.28 2.82
CA ASN A 225 -12.66 25.77 1.43
C ASN A 225 -13.75 25.07 0.62
N VAL A 226 -13.87 23.74 0.67
CA VAL A 226 -14.95 23.01 -0.01
C VAL A 226 -16.31 23.46 0.53
N GLY A 227 -16.46 23.65 1.85
CA GLY A 227 -17.70 24.21 2.41
C GLY A 227 -18.07 25.60 1.86
N LYS A 228 -17.09 26.44 1.51
CA LYS A 228 -17.34 27.75 0.86
C LYS A 228 -17.75 27.58 -0.60
N LEU A 229 -17.16 26.64 -1.33
CA LEU A 229 -17.50 26.36 -2.74
C LEU A 229 -18.90 25.77 -2.86
N MET A 230 -19.26 24.87 -1.94
CA MET A 230 -20.62 24.33 -1.81
C MET A 230 -21.64 25.43 -1.48
N ALA A 231 -21.37 26.26 -0.48
CA ALA A 231 -22.24 27.39 -0.11
C ALA A 231 -22.37 28.44 -1.24
N ALA A 232 -21.31 28.65 -2.03
CA ALA A 232 -21.33 29.52 -3.21
C ALA A 232 -22.00 28.86 -4.44
N ARG A 233 -22.35 27.57 -4.37
CA ARG A 233 -22.83 26.73 -5.48
C ARG A 233 -21.94 26.80 -6.73
N SER A 234 -20.63 26.92 -6.54
CA SER A 234 -19.64 27.08 -7.60
C SER A 234 -18.25 26.61 -7.17
N PHE A 235 -17.53 25.91 -8.06
CA PHE A 235 -16.13 25.53 -7.84
C PHE A 235 -15.11 26.54 -8.42
N GLU A 236 -15.58 27.60 -9.07
CA GLU A 236 -14.70 28.63 -9.63
C GLU A 236 -13.88 29.34 -8.54
N ASP A 237 -12.65 29.72 -8.86
CA ASP A 237 -11.81 30.54 -7.99
C ASP A 237 -12.07 32.03 -8.30
N PRO A 238 -12.61 32.83 -7.36
CA PRO A 238 -12.85 34.26 -7.58
C PRO A 238 -11.58 35.06 -7.93
N LEU A 239 -10.40 34.52 -7.63
CA LEU A 239 -9.10 35.13 -7.91
C LEU A 239 -8.58 34.79 -9.32
N ASN A 240 -9.08 33.71 -9.94
CA ASN A 240 -8.66 33.24 -11.26
C ASN A 240 -9.73 32.33 -11.88
N PRO A 241 -10.58 32.83 -12.80
CA PRO A 241 -11.63 32.03 -13.41
C PRO A 241 -11.06 30.77 -14.08
N SER A 242 -11.35 29.63 -13.47
CA SER A 242 -10.91 28.31 -13.91
C SER A 242 -12.08 27.36 -13.96
N HIS A 243 -12.27 26.69 -15.10
CA HIS A 243 -13.26 25.64 -15.26
C HIS A 243 -12.84 24.37 -14.50
N LEU A 244 -12.94 24.43 -13.18
CA LEU A 244 -12.81 23.30 -12.26
C LEU A 244 -14.20 22.72 -12.05
N SER A 245 -14.37 21.43 -12.30
CA SER A 245 -15.64 20.73 -12.10
C SER A 245 -15.64 19.91 -10.81
N GLY A 246 -16.81 19.77 -10.17
CA GLY A 246 -17.02 18.89 -9.04
C GLY A 246 -16.57 17.45 -9.32
N LYS A 247 -16.73 16.96 -10.56
CA LYS A 247 -16.24 15.61 -10.94
C LYS A 247 -14.74 15.46 -10.70
N GLN A 248 -13.96 16.51 -10.98
CA GLN A 248 -12.51 16.53 -10.77
C GLN A 248 -12.19 16.63 -9.28
N VAL A 249 -12.86 17.55 -8.56
CA VAL A 249 -12.68 17.78 -7.11
C VAL A 249 -12.94 16.51 -6.31
N PHE A 250 -14.12 15.91 -6.47
CA PHE A 250 -14.50 14.72 -5.71
C PHE A 250 -13.66 13.50 -6.11
N LYS A 251 -13.31 13.30 -7.39
CA LYS A 251 -12.49 12.16 -7.82
C LYS A 251 -11.13 12.15 -7.12
N VAL A 252 -10.41 13.27 -7.14
CA VAL A 252 -9.04 13.31 -6.59
C VAL A 252 -9.03 13.22 -5.06
N ILE A 253 -10.06 13.77 -4.39
CA ILE A 253 -10.23 13.64 -2.94
C ILE A 253 -10.58 12.19 -2.56
N PHE A 254 -11.60 11.59 -3.17
CA PHE A 254 -12.01 10.21 -2.90
C PHE A 254 -10.87 9.21 -3.16
N VAL A 255 -10.17 9.32 -4.28
CA VAL A 255 -9.01 8.46 -4.56
C VAL A 255 -7.91 8.70 -3.52
N THR A 256 -7.60 9.95 -3.14
CA THR A 256 -6.58 10.20 -2.10
C THR A 256 -6.97 9.59 -0.76
N ILE A 257 -8.22 9.77 -0.29
CA ILE A 257 -8.73 9.20 0.97
C ILE A 257 -8.67 7.66 0.92
N PHE A 258 -9.13 7.05 -0.18
CA PHE A 258 -9.08 5.59 -0.35
C PHE A 258 -7.64 5.05 -0.31
N GLN A 259 -6.71 5.69 -1.03
CA GLN A 259 -5.31 5.28 -1.09
C GLN A 259 -4.57 5.52 0.24
N TYR A 260 -5.01 6.52 1.03
CA TYR A 260 -4.53 6.75 2.40
C TYR A 260 -5.00 5.63 3.35
N LEU A 261 -6.32 5.42 3.47
CA LEU A 261 -6.93 4.42 4.36
C LEU A 261 -6.48 2.97 4.05
N THR A 262 -6.21 2.66 2.77
CA THR A 262 -5.71 1.33 2.38
C THR A 262 -4.23 1.08 2.68
N ARG A 263 -3.44 2.13 2.94
CA ARG A 263 -2.01 2.03 3.31
C ARG A 263 -1.80 2.15 4.82
N PHE A 264 -2.50 3.09 5.46
CA PHE A 264 -2.46 3.34 6.89
C PHE A 264 -3.72 2.74 7.51
N HIS A 265 -3.66 1.43 7.76
CA HIS A 265 -4.79 0.65 8.29
C HIS A 265 -5.21 1.05 9.71
N ASP A 266 -4.35 1.78 10.41
CA ASP A 266 -4.53 2.40 11.72
C ASP A 266 -4.92 3.90 11.63
N ALA A 267 -5.17 4.43 10.43
CA ALA A 267 -5.55 5.83 10.21
C ALA A 267 -6.77 6.27 11.02
N THR A 268 -7.76 5.38 11.20
CA THR A 268 -8.98 5.68 11.98
C THR A 268 -8.77 5.67 13.50
N ILE A 269 -7.60 5.20 13.96
CA ILE A 269 -7.18 5.20 15.37
C ILE A 269 -6.24 6.38 15.64
N THR A 270 -5.24 6.56 14.76
CA THR A 270 -4.21 7.60 14.85
C THR A 270 -4.73 8.99 14.47
N ASN A 271 -5.69 9.06 13.55
CA ASN A 271 -6.35 10.29 13.09
C ASN A 271 -7.88 10.10 13.08
N PRO A 272 -8.58 9.96 14.23
CA PRO A 272 -10.00 9.58 14.26
C PRO A 272 -10.94 10.49 13.45
N SER A 273 -10.62 11.78 13.34
CA SER A 273 -11.35 12.75 12.50
C SER A 273 -11.29 12.48 10.99
N ILE A 274 -10.58 11.44 10.52
CA ILE A 274 -10.71 10.93 9.14
C ILE A 274 -12.12 10.43 8.85
N CYS A 275 -12.83 9.97 9.88
CA CYS A 275 -14.15 9.40 9.74
C CYS A 275 -15.17 10.49 9.40
N ASP A 276 -15.32 11.45 10.30
CA ASP A 276 -16.18 12.63 10.15
C ASP A 276 -15.84 13.41 8.87
N PHE A 277 -14.54 13.53 8.54
CA PHE A 277 -14.09 14.16 7.30
C PHE A 277 -14.56 13.41 6.05
N ALA A 278 -14.44 12.07 6.00
CA ALA A 278 -14.88 11.29 4.86
C ALA A 278 -16.41 11.34 4.68
N GLU A 279 -17.16 11.33 5.79
CA GLU A 279 -18.61 11.53 5.78
C GLU A 279 -18.98 12.94 5.30
N GLN A 280 -18.28 13.98 5.75
CA GLN A 280 -18.54 15.36 5.29
C GLN A 280 -18.26 15.57 3.79
N ILE A 281 -17.16 15.00 3.27
CA ILE A 281 -16.89 15.04 1.81
C ILE A 281 -17.96 14.25 1.03
N ALA A 282 -18.42 13.11 1.57
CA ALA A 282 -19.48 12.33 0.95
C ALA A 282 -20.83 13.06 0.94
N ASN A 283 -21.17 13.78 2.01
CA ASN A 283 -22.38 14.60 2.09
C ASN A 283 -22.35 15.76 1.09
N TRP A 284 -21.20 16.44 0.94
CA TRP A 284 -21.03 17.48 -0.08
C TRP A 284 -21.09 16.95 -1.51
N PHE A 285 -20.67 15.70 -1.74
CA PHE A 285 -20.85 15.04 -3.04
C PHE A 285 -22.34 14.83 -3.35
N ASP A 286 -23.13 14.35 -2.39
CA ASP A 286 -24.57 14.16 -2.57
C ASP A 286 -25.29 15.50 -2.79
N GLU A 287 -24.95 16.51 -1.99
CA GLU A 287 -25.46 17.89 -2.15
C GLU A 287 -25.14 18.45 -3.54
N TRP A 288 -23.90 18.27 -4.03
CA TRP A 288 -23.51 18.69 -5.37
C TRP A 288 -24.28 17.95 -6.46
N ALA A 289 -24.40 16.62 -6.35
CA ALA A 289 -25.11 15.79 -7.34
C ALA A 289 -26.58 16.21 -7.47
N VAL A 290 -27.26 16.49 -6.35
CA VAL A 290 -28.63 17.04 -6.34
C VAL A 290 -28.66 18.50 -6.85
N ALA A 291 -27.64 19.30 -6.53
CA ALA A 291 -27.56 20.69 -6.94
C ALA A 291 -27.38 20.88 -8.47
N LEU A 292 -26.86 19.88 -9.20
CA LEU A 292 -26.77 19.88 -10.67
C LEU A 292 -28.13 19.86 -11.38
N GLU A 293 -29.20 19.38 -10.74
CA GLU A 293 -30.57 19.36 -11.28
C GLU A 293 -31.52 20.38 -10.61
N SER A 294 -31.01 21.18 -9.68
CA SER A 294 -31.78 22.20 -8.96
C SER A 294 -31.99 23.48 -9.78
N ASP A 295 -32.89 24.36 -9.33
CA ASP A 295 -33.07 25.71 -9.86
C ASP A 295 -32.79 26.77 -8.76
N PRO A 296 -31.80 27.68 -8.94
CA PRO A 296 -30.79 27.66 -10.00
C PRO A 296 -29.80 26.50 -9.83
N PRO A 297 -29.26 25.94 -10.94
CA PRO A 297 -28.34 24.82 -10.88
C PRO A 297 -26.99 25.23 -10.28
N PHE A 298 -26.24 24.26 -9.76
CA PHE A 298 -24.84 24.44 -9.38
C PHE A 298 -24.02 24.88 -10.60
N GLN A 299 -23.13 25.87 -10.43
CA GLN A 299 -22.25 26.34 -11.51
C GLN A 299 -21.16 25.30 -11.79
N ASP A 300 -21.44 24.36 -12.70
CA ASP A 300 -20.56 23.27 -13.11
C ASP A 300 -20.73 22.95 -14.61
N GLU A 301 -19.70 22.42 -15.25
CA GLU A 301 -19.78 21.98 -16.64
C GLU A 301 -20.77 20.83 -16.84
N LEU A 302 -21.00 19.96 -15.83
CA LEU A 302 -21.91 18.81 -15.94
C LEU A 302 -23.37 19.21 -16.20
N VAL A 303 -23.76 20.45 -15.90
CA VAL A 303 -25.09 20.98 -16.25
C VAL A 303 -25.27 21.05 -17.78
N THR A 304 -24.19 21.20 -18.54
CA THR A 304 -24.21 21.23 -20.01
C THR A 304 -24.13 19.85 -20.67
N TYR A 305 -23.90 18.79 -19.90
CA TYR A 305 -23.75 17.43 -20.42
C TYR A 305 -25.13 16.80 -20.64
N ASN A 306 -25.23 15.84 -21.56
CA ASN A 306 -26.46 15.05 -21.67
C ASN A 306 -26.66 14.20 -20.41
N LYS A 307 -27.91 13.84 -20.11
CA LYS A 307 -28.26 13.13 -18.89
C LYS A 307 -27.48 11.82 -18.71
N ASN A 308 -27.35 11.01 -19.76
CA ASN A 308 -26.68 9.70 -19.68
C ASN A 308 -25.20 9.83 -19.30
N ASP A 309 -24.47 10.76 -19.91
CA ASP A 309 -23.05 11.00 -19.60
C ASP A 309 -22.87 11.57 -18.19
N ARG A 310 -23.77 12.46 -17.76
CA ARG A 310 -23.76 13.02 -16.41
C ARG A 310 -24.02 11.95 -15.35
N ASP A 311 -25.07 11.14 -15.54
CA ASP A 311 -25.47 10.08 -14.62
C ASP A 311 -24.34 9.03 -14.49
N PHE A 312 -23.70 8.64 -15.61
CA PHE A 312 -22.53 7.74 -15.61
C PHE A 312 -21.33 8.30 -14.82
N ILE A 313 -21.05 9.61 -14.92
CA ILE A 313 -19.98 10.26 -14.14
C ILE A 313 -20.33 10.25 -12.65
N ILE A 314 -21.58 10.54 -12.28
CA ILE A 314 -22.06 10.52 -10.90
C ILE A 314 -21.99 9.11 -10.31
N GLU A 315 -22.44 8.07 -11.03
CA GLU A 315 -22.35 6.66 -10.59
C GLU A 315 -20.89 6.23 -10.34
N ASN A 316 -19.96 6.59 -11.21
CA ASN A 316 -18.53 6.28 -11.05
C ASN A 316 -17.94 6.94 -9.79
N LEU A 317 -18.38 8.14 -9.45
CA LEU A 317 -17.99 8.84 -8.22
C LEU A 317 -18.69 8.26 -6.98
N GLN A 318 -19.96 7.86 -7.09
CA GLN A 318 -20.68 7.14 -6.03
C GLN A 318 -19.95 5.84 -5.65
N ILE A 319 -19.45 5.08 -6.62
CA ILE A 319 -18.67 3.85 -6.35
C ILE A 319 -17.41 4.16 -5.51
N ASP A 320 -16.73 5.27 -5.76
CA ASP A 320 -15.56 5.69 -4.97
C ASP A 320 -15.94 6.26 -3.60
N LYS A 321 -17.06 7.00 -3.49
CA LYS A 321 -17.68 7.39 -2.22
C LYS A 321 -17.97 6.17 -1.34
N GLU A 322 -18.67 5.17 -1.86
CA GLU A 322 -19.01 3.96 -1.10
C GLU A 322 -17.79 3.09 -0.76
N ARG A 323 -16.68 3.23 -1.49
CA ARG A 323 -15.40 2.61 -1.11
C ARG A 323 -14.77 3.29 0.11
N ILE A 324 -14.78 4.63 0.19
CA ILE A 324 -14.21 5.33 1.35
C ILE A 324 -15.09 5.17 2.60
N LEU A 325 -16.42 5.27 2.46
CA LEU A 325 -17.34 5.14 3.59
C LEU A 325 -17.29 3.75 4.23
N ARG A 326 -17.18 2.67 3.43
CA ARG A 326 -17.00 1.31 3.98
C ARG A 326 -15.70 1.16 4.78
N LEU A 327 -14.59 1.73 4.30
CA LEU A 327 -13.32 1.69 5.04
C LEU A 327 -13.41 2.46 6.37
N VAL A 328 -14.08 3.61 6.38
CA VAL A 328 -14.28 4.45 7.56
C VAL A 328 -15.22 3.80 8.58
N ARG A 329 -16.41 3.37 8.17
CA ARG A 329 -17.40 2.71 9.05
C ARG A 329 -16.82 1.47 9.71
N ARG A 330 -16.07 0.67 8.94
CA ARG A 330 -15.35 -0.49 9.48
C ARG A 330 -14.24 -0.10 10.47
N GLY A 331 -13.57 1.02 10.26
CA GLY A 331 -12.59 1.57 11.22
C GLY A 331 -13.23 2.11 12.49
N GLN A 332 -14.38 2.80 12.40
CA GLN A 332 -15.17 3.25 13.55
C GLN A 332 -15.68 2.05 14.36
N ALA A 333 -16.22 1.01 13.72
CA ALA A 333 -16.70 -0.20 14.39
C ALA A 333 -15.60 -0.85 15.24
N VAL A 334 -14.39 -1.00 14.71
CA VAL A 334 -13.23 -1.50 15.47
C VAL A 334 -12.88 -0.60 16.66
N VAL A 335 -13.00 0.73 16.55
CA VAL A 335 -12.74 1.66 17.65
C VAL A 335 -13.85 1.58 18.71
N VAL A 336 -15.12 1.52 18.31
CA VAL A 336 -16.27 1.42 19.22
C VAL A 336 -16.22 0.08 19.98
N ILE A 337 -16.05 -1.04 19.28
CA ILE A 337 -15.92 -2.37 19.90
C ILE A 337 -14.75 -2.41 20.88
N ASN A 338 -13.57 -1.86 20.53
CA ASN A 338 -12.45 -1.79 21.47
C ASN A 338 -12.74 -0.88 22.69
N ARG A 339 -13.52 0.20 22.52
CA ARG A 339 -13.86 1.15 23.59
C ARG A 339 -14.97 0.64 24.50
N GLU A 340 -15.91 -0.13 23.96
CA GLU A 340 -16.94 -0.84 24.71
C GLU A 340 -16.32 -2.02 25.45
N ALA A 341 -15.46 -2.81 24.80
CA ALA A 341 -14.63 -3.84 25.45
C ALA A 341 -13.56 -3.28 26.41
N GLN A 342 -13.37 -1.95 26.49
CA GLN A 342 -12.59 -1.29 27.55
C GLN A 342 -13.48 -0.73 28.68
N LYS A 343 -14.79 -0.58 28.46
CA LYS A 343 -15.76 -0.09 29.46
C LYS A 343 -16.54 -1.21 30.15
N SER A 344 -16.72 -2.36 29.49
CA SER A 344 -17.45 -3.51 30.05
C SER A 344 -16.55 -4.52 30.78
N TYR A 345 -15.23 -4.29 30.80
CA TYR A 345 -14.27 -5.19 31.44
C TYR A 345 -13.80 -4.67 32.79
N GLU A 346 -14.54 -5.02 33.84
CA GLU A 346 -13.84 -5.68 34.95
C GLU A 346 -13.25 -6.99 34.40
N THR A 347 -11.96 -7.25 34.67
CA THR A 347 -11.24 -8.35 34.01
C THR A 347 -11.76 -9.73 34.38
N PRO A 348 -11.98 -10.60 33.39
CA PRO A 348 -11.31 -11.90 33.40
C PRO A 348 -10.46 -12.09 32.14
N SER A 349 -9.15 -12.22 32.33
CA SER A 349 -8.09 -12.31 31.29
C SER A 349 -8.16 -13.56 30.38
N ASP A 350 -9.22 -14.37 30.44
CA ASP A 350 -9.14 -15.80 30.14
C ASP A 350 -9.92 -16.22 28.86
N ALA A 351 -10.67 -15.32 28.23
CA ALA A 351 -11.47 -15.63 27.03
C ALA A 351 -10.78 -15.21 25.71
N ASN A 352 -10.29 -13.97 25.61
CA ASN A 352 -9.55 -13.52 24.43
C ASN A 352 -8.16 -14.17 24.32
N ASP A 353 -7.48 -14.41 25.44
CA ASP A 353 -6.24 -15.19 25.45
C ASP A 353 -6.48 -16.64 25.02
N LYS A 354 -7.63 -17.24 25.37
CA LYS A 354 -8.04 -18.54 24.81
C LYS A 354 -8.35 -18.46 23.33
N LEU A 355 -9.08 -17.45 22.85
CA LEU A 355 -9.40 -17.32 21.42
C LEU A 355 -8.12 -17.15 20.57
N LEU A 356 -7.17 -16.35 21.06
CA LEU A 356 -5.88 -16.16 20.41
C LEU A 356 -5.02 -17.44 20.46
N ALA A 357 -4.92 -18.08 21.64
CA ALA A 357 -4.20 -19.34 21.80
C ALA A 357 -4.83 -20.52 21.02
N GLU A 358 -6.14 -20.49 20.78
CA GLU A 358 -6.85 -21.51 20.02
C GLU A 358 -6.80 -21.23 18.50
N LEU A 359 -6.71 -19.97 18.07
CA LEU A 359 -6.34 -19.62 16.68
C LEU A 359 -4.86 -19.96 16.38
N GLU A 360 -3.94 -19.73 17.33
CA GLU A 360 -2.56 -20.26 17.29
C GLU A 360 -2.53 -21.80 17.27
N ARG A 361 -3.54 -22.47 17.83
CA ARG A 361 -3.66 -23.93 17.85
C ARG A 361 -4.21 -24.54 16.57
N VAL A 362 -5.06 -23.81 15.84
CA VAL A 362 -5.70 -24.28 14.60
C VAL A 362 -4.80 -24.07 13.38
N PHE A 363 -4.10 -22.93 13.27
CA PHE A 363 -3.29 -22.62 12.08
C PHE A 363 -1.93 -23.33 12.01
N GLU A 364 -1.44 -23.90 13.12
CA GLU A 364 -0.16 -24.60 13.17
C GLU A 364 -0.21 -25.94 13.92
N SER A 365 -1.01 -26.91 13.44
CA SER A 365 -1.02 -28.27 14.04
C SER A 365 0.40 -28.87 14.13
N SER A 366 1.23 -28.66 13.10
CA SER A 366 2.61 -29.17 13.03
C SER A 366 3.61 -28.40 13.91
N THR A 367 3.62 -27.05 13.89
CA THR A 367 4.50 -26.25 14.77
C THR A 367 4.08 -26.38 16.23
N ARG A 368 2.77 -26.42 16.54
CA ARG A 368 2.29 -26.68 17.90
C ARG A 368 2.69 -28.06 18.39
N LEU A 369 2.57 -29.10 17.56
CA LEU A 369 3.02 -30.45 17.94
C LEU A 369 4.54 -30.50 18.12
N ALA A 370 5.31 -29.78 17.28
CA ALA A 370 6.74 -29.60 17.46
C ALA A 370 7.11 -28.92 18.79
N VAL A 371 6.45 -27.80 19.13
CA VAL A 371 6.60 -27.13 20.45
C VAL A 371 6.23 -28.10 21.58
N GLN A 372 5.10 -28.81 21.49
CA GLN A 372 4.66 -29.75 22.52
C GLN A 372 5.66 -30.88 22.77
N HIS A 373 6.21 -31.49 21.72
CA HIS A 373 7.25 -32.50 21.86
C HIS A 373 8.54 -31.92 22.47
N VAL A 374 9.01 -30.76 22.00
CA VAL A 374 10.21 -30.12 22.56
C VAL A 374 10.00 -29.74 24.03
N VAL A 375 8.86 -29.17 24.39
CA VAL A 375 8.52 -28.82 25.79
C VAL A 375 8.37 -30.07 26.66
N ALA A 376 7.77 -31.14 26.15
CA ALA A 376 7.65 -32.40 26.88
C ALA A 376 9.02 -33.05 27.14
N ASP A 377 9.94 -33.01 26.18
CA ASP A 377 11.30 -33.53 26.36
C ASP A 377 12.19 -32.60 27.19
N LEU A 378 12.02 -31.26 27.12
CA LEU A 378 12.65 -30.29 28.03
C LEU A 378 12.21 -30.44 29.50
N LYS A 379 11.04 -31.04 29.75
CA LYS A 379 10.52 -31.30 31.10
C LYS A 379 11.02 -32.62 31.71
N LYS A 380 11.66 -33.50 30.94
CA LYS A 380 12.25 -34.74 31.47
C LYS A 380 13.56 -34.44 32.21
N SER A 381 13.73 -35.05 33.38
CA SER A 381 14.79 -34.73 34.35
C SER A 381 16.21 -35.07 33.86
N GLY A 382 17.21 -34.41 34.45
CA GLY A 382 18.63 -34.62 34.18
C GLY A 382 19.24 -33.46 33.39
N SER A 383 18.90 -33.37 32.11
CA SER A 383 19.31 -32.29 31.20
C SER A 383 18.42 -32.33 29.97
N GLY A 384 17.38 -31.49 29.94
CA GLY A 384 16.40 -31.51 28.84
C GLY A 384 17.04 -31.27 27.47
N ILE A 385 18.16 -30.54 27.43
CA ILE A 385 18.96 -30.30 26.23
C ILE A 385 19.60 -31.62 25.75
N GLU A 386 20.19 -32.45 26.62
CA GLU A 386 20.79 -33.72 26.21
C GLU A 386 19.75 -34.70 25.61
N VAL A 387 18.53 -34.71 26.14
CA VAL A 387 17.42 -35.51 25.59
C VAL A 387 17.05 -35.03 24.19
N LEU A 388 17.01 -33.71 23.96
CA LEU A 388 16.79 -33.14 22.63
C LEU A 388 17.94 -33.45 21.68
N THR A 389 19.19 -33.18 22.09
CA THR A 389 20.40 -33.40 21.30
C THR A 389 20.56 -34.86 20.88
N ARG A 390 20.22 -35.82 21.74
CA ARG A 390 20.21 -37.26 21.43
C ARG A 390 19.18 -37.65 20.36
N LYS A 391 18.10 -36.87 20.21
CA LYS A 391 17.05 -37.07 19.19
C LYS A 391 17.31 -36.28 17.89
N LEU A 392 18.33 -35.42 17.84
CA LEU A 392 18.76 -34.81 16.59
C LEU A 392 19.44 -35.85 15.70
N ASN A 393 19.03 -35.93 14.45
CA ASN A 393 19.66 -36.82 13.48
C ASN A 393 21.11 -36.38 13.21
N ALA A 394 22.08 -37.23 13.53
CA ALA A 394 23.51 -36.92 13.41
C ALA A 394 24.02 -36.56 11.99
N ARG A 395 23.22 -36.82 10.94
CA ARG A 395 23.56 -36.47 9.54
C ARG A 395 22.86 -35.21 9.02
N SER A 396 21.71 -34.83 9.59
CA SER A 396 20.87 -33.73 9.09
C SER A 396 20.53 -32.64 10.11
N GLY A 397 20.78 -32.84 11.40
CA GLY A 397 20.38 -31.92 12.46
C GLY A 397 18.86 -31.83 12.71
N LEU A 398 18.05 -32.61 11.99
CA LEU A 398 16.60 -32.61 12.14
C LEU A 398 16.17 -33.40 13.37
N TYR A 399 15.24 -32.83 14.14
CA TYR A 399 14.51 -33.52 15.19
C TYR A 399 13.43 -34.40 14.57
N ALA A 400 13.31 -35.63 15.03
CA ALA A 400 12.29 -36.57 14.59
C ALA A 400 11.47 -37.06 15.78
N THR A 401 10.14 -36.97 15.68
CA THR A 401 9.24 -37.53 16.69
C THR A 401 9.07 -39.04 16.44
N ALA A 402 9.59 -39.86 17.36
CA ALA A 402 9.32 -41.30 17.36
C ALA A 402 7.97 -41.55 18.05
N ASN A 403 6.92 -41.78 17.26
CA ASN A 403 5.71 -42.58 17.58
C ASN A 403 4.67 -42.50 16.44
N GLY A 404 4.43 -43.60 15.73
CA GLY A 404 3.22 -43.79 14.90
C GLY A 404 3.10 -42.97 13.60
N ARG A 405 1.86 -42.87 13.10
CA ARG A 405 1.50 -42.34 11.76
C ARG A 405 1.76 -40.83 11.58
N ASP A 406 2.00 -40.07 12.65
CA ASP A 406 2.18 -38.61 12.64
C ASP A 406 3.65 -38.17 12.91
N SER A 407 4.62 -38.81 12.24
CA SER A 407 6.03 -38.46 12.42
C SER A 407 6.38 -37.09 11.80
N ILE A 408 6.56 -36.06 12.63
CA ILE A 408 6.97 -34.72 12.18
C ILE A 408 8.49 -34.59 12.26
N ARG A 409 9.08 -33.95 11.24
CA ARG A 409 10.51 -33.62 11.16
C ARG A 409 10.70 -32.11 11.03
N PHE A 410 11.49 -31.51 11.92
CA PHE A 410 11.75 -30.07 11.96
C PHE A 410 13.17 -29.76 12.45
N SER A 411 13.67 -28.57 12.14
CA SER A 411 14.99 -28.12 12.61
C SER A 411 14.92 -27.53 14.01
N VAL A 412 15.85 -27.94 14.87
CA VAL A 412 15.98 -27.51 16.27
C VAL A 412 17.41 -27.05 16.50
N PHE A 413 17.58 -25.89 17.12
CA PHE A 413 18.88 -25.27 17.40
C PHE A 413 19.05 -25.11 18.91
N THR A 414 20.21 -25.54 19.40
CA THR A 414 20.60 -25.57 20.83
C THR A 414 21.76 -24.60 21.09
N GLY A 415 22.17 -24.49 22.36
CA GLY A 415 23.28 -23.61 22.75
C GLY A 415 23.00 -22.14 22.47
N ILE A 416 21.72 -21.74 22.60
CA ILE A 416 21.24 -20.39 22.29
C ILE A 416 21.92 -19.36 23.20
N THR A 417 22.60 -18.37 22.61
CA THR A 417 23.07 -17.16 23.31
C THR A 417 22.46 -15.92 22.70
N LEU A 418 22.06 -14.97 23.54
CA LEU A 418 21.33 -13.77 23.14
C LEU A 418 22.28 -12.61 22.89
N GLN A 419 22.06 -11.90 21.78
CA GLN A 419 22.72 -10.62 21.46
C GLN A 419 21.72 -9.46 21.62
N PRO A 420 22.21 -8.22 21.82
CA PRO A 420 21.33 -7.05 21.93
C PRO A 420 20.39 -6.88 20.73
N PRO A 421 19.14 -6.44 20.96
CA PRO A 421 18.28 -5.97 19.89
C PRO A 421 18.89 -4.77 19.16
N GLU A 422 18.74 -4.77 17.84
CA GLU A 422 19.14 -3.66 16.97
C GLU A 422 17.91 -3.18 16.20
N LEU A 423 17.86 -1.87 15.97
CA LEU A 423 16.90 -1.24 15.08
C LEU A 423 17.44 -1.26 13.65
N ASN A 424 16.66 -1.78 12.71
CA ASN A 424 16.99 -1.80 11.29
C ASN A 424 15.78 -1.33 10.45
N ARG A 425 15.94 -1.27 9.12
CA ARG A 425 14.88 -0.82 8.18
C ARG A 425 13.61 -1.69 8.18
N ARG A 426 13.60 -2.85 8.86
CA ARG A 426 12.45 -3.74 9.06
C ARG A 426 11.95 -3.75 10.52
N GLY A 427 12.42 -2.83 11.37
CA GLY A 427 12.03 -2.71 12.78
C GLY A 427 13.09 -3.23 13.76
N ILE A 428 12.65 -3.63 14.96
CA ILE A 428 13.52 -4.17 16.00
C ILE A 428 13.78 -5.66 15.74
N SER A 429 15.03 -6.10 15.86
CA SER A 429 15.39 -7.51 15.78
C SER A 429 16.45 -7.88 16.81
N ALA A 430 16.26 -9.00 17.52
CA ALA A 430 17.25 -9.55 18.43
C ALA A 430 18.20 -10.51 17.69
N GLY A 431 19.50 -10.43 17.98
CA GLY A 431 20.46 -11.41 17.50
C GLY A 431 20.46 -12.65 18.39
N ILE A 432 20.52 -13.83 17.78
CA ILE A 432 20.55 -15.13 18.43
C ILE A 432 21.67 -15.94 17.79
N ASP A 433 22.64 -16.34 18.61
CA ASP A 433 23.66 -17.32 18.20
C ASP A 433 23.28 -18.70 18.71
N PHE A 434 23.62 -19.73 17.95
CA PHE A 434 23.33 -21.12 18.27
C PHE A 434 24.41 -22.07 17.76
N ASP A 435 24.40 -23.31 18.26
CA ASP A 435 25.34 -24.34 17.84
C ASP A 435 25.06 -24.77 16.39
N THR A 436 26.10 -24.82 15.56
CA THR A 436 25.99 -25.31 14.18
C THR A 436 25.50 -26.77 14.19
N PRO A 437 24.42 -27.15 13.46
CA PRO A 437 23.89 -28.50 13.49
C PRO A 437 24.89 -29.57 13.00
N PRO A 438 24.76 -30.84 13.43
CA PRO A 438 25.67 -31.90 13.00
C PRO A 438 25.54 -32.23 11.50
N GLY A 439 26.58 -32.83 10.92
CA GLY A 439 26.65 -33.18 9.50
C GLY A 439 27.35 -32.10 8.66
N LYS A 440 26.84 -31.83 7.45
CA LYS A 440 27.51 -30.97 6.46
C LYS A 440 27.72 -29.51 6.94
N ALA A 441 26.89 -29.02 7.87
CA ALA A 441 27.05 -27.69 8.46
C ALA A 441 28.36 -27.52 9.26
N LYS A 442 28.84 -28.58 9.95
CA LYS A 442 30.12 -28.59 10.70
C LYS A 442 31.34 -29.02 9.88
N SER A 443 31.22 -29.14 8.55
CA SER A 443 32.32 -29.57 7.68
C SER A 443 33.54 -28.65 7.82
N TYR A 444 34.76 -29.21 7.84
CA TYR A 444 35.99 -28.42 7.78
C TYR A 444 36.08 -27.60 6.47
N ASN A 445 35.54 -28.11 5.36
CA ASN A 445 35.49 -27.41 4.08
C ASN A 445 34.45 -26.28 4.10
N SER A 446 34.91 -25.03 3.97
CA SER A 446 34.07 -23.83 3.97
C SER A 446 33.07 -23.78 2.81
N ALA A 447 33.38 -24.34 1.64
CA ALA A 447 32.46 -24.41 0.52
C ALA A 447 31.31 -25.39 0.81
N ALA A 448 31.62 -26.54 1.43
CA ALA A 448 30.62 -27.52 1.84
C ALA A 448 29.66 -26.97 2.93
N ARG A 449 30.18 -26.22 3.91
CA ARG A 449 29.35 -25.47 4.88
C ARG A 449 28.45 -24.46 4.17
N THR A 450 29.03 -23.65 3.29
CA THR A 450 28.32 -22.59 2.55
C THR A 450 27.16 -23.16 1.74
N ALA A 451 27.38 -24.22 0.96
CA ALA A 451 26.34 -24.84 0.14
C ALA A 451 25.20 -25.46 0.98
N HIS A 452 25.53 -26.01 2.16
CA HIS A 452 24.52 -26.54 3.09
C HIS A 452 23.65 -25.42 3.69
N TRP A 453 24.26 -24.33 4.15
CA TRP A 453 23.53 -23.18 4.68
C TRP A 453 22.73 -22.43 3.61
N GLU A 454 23.23 -22.36 2.37
CA GLU A 454 22.47 -21.87 1.23
C GLU A 454 21.21 -22.72 1.00
N GLN A 455 21.33 -24.06 0.99
CA GLN A 455 20.20 -24.97 0.82
C GLN A 455 19.18 -24.85 1.96
N LEU A 456 19.63 -24.74 3.22
CA LEU A 456 18.76 -24.52 4.38
C LEU A 456 18.06 -23.15 4.31
N SER A 457 18.77 -22.09 3.94
CA SER A 457 18.21 -20.74 3.83
C SER A 457 17.14 -20.59 2.74
N LYS A 458 17.14 -21.47 1.73
CA LYS A 458 16.12 -21.51 0.67
C LYS A 458 14.90 -22.36 1.00
N LYS A 459 14.96 -23.24 2.01
CA LYS A 459 13.91 -24.24 2.30
C LYS A 459 13.33 -24.20 3.71
N GLN A 460 14.07 -23.68 4.69
CA GLN A 460 13.75 -23.80 6.12
C GLN A 460 14.01 -22.51 6.89
N LEU A 461 15.17 -21.89 6.68
CA LEU A 461 15.55 -20.62 7.30
C LEU A 461 15.47 -19.47 6.28
N THR A 462 14.33 -19.37 5.60
CA THR A 462 14.04 -18.27 4.67
C THR A 462 13.91 -16.95 5.42
N GLN A 463 14.33 -15.85 4.79
CA GLN A 463 14.01 -14.52 5.32
C GLN A 463 12.48 -14.37 5.38
N ASP A 464 11.99 -13.73 6.45
CA ASP A 464 10.56 -13.64 6.81
C ASP A 464 9.87 -15.00 7.11
N GLY A 465 10.63 -16.10 7.15
CA GLY A 465 10.18 -17.41 7.62
C GLY A 465 9.95 -17.45 9.14
N LEU A 466 8.98 -18.25 9.58
CA LEU A 466 8.54 -18.31 10.97
C LEU A 466 9.46 -19.20 11.83
N VAL A 467 9.77 -18.72 13.02
CA VAL A 467 10.63 -19.38 14.02
C VAL A 467 10.06 -19.18 15.42
N VAL A 468 10.30 -20.14 16.30
CA VAL A 468 9.77 -20.15 17.67
C VAL A 468 10.90 -20.34 18.66
N LEU A 469 11.07 -19.37 19.57
CA LEU A 469 12.00 -19.43 20.69
C LEU A 469 11.26 -19.96 21.93
N ILE A 470 11.73 -21.09 22.46
CA ILE A 470 11.24 -21.70 23.70
C ILE A 470 12.24 -21.36 24.81
N TRP A 471 11.74 -20.75 25.89
CA TRP A 471 12.53 -20.30 27.03
C TRP A 471 12.03 -20.98 28.31
N LYS A 472 12.75 -21.99 28.78
CA LYS A 472 12.53 -22.63 30.08
C LYS A 472 13.37 -21.92 31.14
N THR A 473 12.73 -21.38 32.18
CA THR A 473 13.43 -20.80 33.33
C THR A 473 14.00 -21.88 34.24
N SER A 474 14.99 -21.51 35.07
CA SER A 474 15.48 -22.34 36.18
C SER A 474 14.36 -22.86 37.10
N ALA A 475 13.31 -22.06 37.32
CA ALA A 475 12.10 -22.43 38.07
C ALA A 475 11.14 -23.39 37.31
N GLY A 476 11.51 -23.86 36.12
CA GLY A 476 10.74 -24.83 35.33
C GLY A 476 9.57 -24.24 34.52
N LYS A 477 9.26 -22.95 34.68
CA LYS A 477 8.29 -22.24 33.82
C LYS A 477 8.81 -22.22 32.38
N VAL A 478 7.95 -22.49 31.41
CA VAL A 478 8.28 -22.40 29.99
C VAL A 478 7.46 -21.29 29.36
N ASP A 479 8.14 -20.34 28.73
CA ASP A 479 7.55 -19.28 27.91
C ASP A 479 7.92 -19.51 26.44
N VAL A 480 7.06 -19.13 25.50
CA VAL A 480 7.22 -19.38 24.06
C VAL A 480 7.04 -18.06 23.30
N TYR A 481 7.95 -17.76 22.38
CA TYR A 481 7.96 -16.51 21.61
C TYR A 481 8.07 -16.78 20.12
N LEU A 482 7.08 -16.31 19.35
CA LEU A 482 7.06 -16.41 17.88
C LEU A 482 7.70 -15.17 17.24
N GLY A 483 8.38 -15.36 16.12
CA GLY A 483 8.95 -14.29 15.33
C GLY A 483 9.36 -14.72 13.91
N THR A 484 9.76 -13.77 13.08
CA THR A 484 10.28 -14.03 11.73
C THR A 484 11.78 -13.78 11.62
N ILE A 485 12.45 -14.58 10.79
CA ILE A 485 13.88 -14.42 10.50
C ILE A 485 14.11 -13.08 9.76
N ALA A 486 14.85 -12.17 10.37
CA ALA A 486 15.21 -10.88 9.80
C ALA A 486 16.50 -10.96 8.95
N SER A 487 17.41 -11.89 9.27
CA SER A 487 18.62 -12.15 8.48
C SER A 487 18.33 -12.58 7.05
N SER A 488 19.17 -12.17 6.10
CA SER A 488 19.13 -12.67 4.73
C SER A 488 19.88 -14.01 4.58
N SER A 489 19.63 -14.73 3.49
CA SER A 489 20.42 -15.91 3.10
C SER A 489 21.92 -15.60 2.96
N HIS A 490 22.25 -14.40 2.45
CA HIS A 490 23.61 -13.91 2.36
C HIS A 490 24.28 -13.77 3.74
N ASP A 491 23.56 -13.32 4.77
CA ASP A 491 24.11 -13.17 6.12
C ASP A 491 24.43 -14.54 6.75
N LEU A 492 23.54 -15.52 6.57
CA LEU A 492 23.77 -16.91 7.00
C LEU A 492 24.99 -17.53 6.28
N ILE A 493 25.09 -17.36 4.96
CA ILE A 493 26.25 -17.79 4.16
C ILE A 493 27.54 -17.11 4.64
N LYS A 494 27.51 -15.79 4.87
CA LYS A 494 28.64 -15.01 5.38
C LYS A 494 29.05 -15.43 6.78
N CYS A 495 28.10 -15.86 7.63
CA CYS A 495 28.38 -16.42 8.95
C CYS A 495 29.08 -17.79 8.82
N ALA A 496 28.51 -18.72 8.06
CA ALA A 496 29.02 -20.08 7.86
C ALA A 496 30.43 -20.15 7.23
N ARG A 497 30.77 -19.15 6.39
CA ARG A 497 32.09 -19.04 5.75
C ARG A 497 33.21 -18.68 6.73
N LYS A 498 32.93 -17.97 7.82
CA LYS A 498 33.93 -17.63 8.84
C LYS A 498 34.45 -18.89 9.55
N ASN A 499 35.65 -18.82 10.12
CA ASN A 499 36.24 -19.93 10.87
C ASN A 499 35.37 -20.34 12.09
N GLY A 500 34.74 -19.37 12.76
CA GLY A 500 33.78 -19.64 13.85
C GLY A 500 32.45 -20.29 13.41
N GLY A 501 32.06 -20.15 12.13
CA GLY A 501 30.81 -20.67 11.57
C GLY A 501 30.69 -22.20 11.58
N ARG A 502 31.79 -22.90 11.86
CA ARG A 502 31.80 -24.35 12.07
C ARG A 502 31.15 -24.75 13.40
N GLU A 503 31.30 -23.94 14.44
CA GLU A 503 30.81 -24.27 15.79
C GLU A 503 29.60 -23.43 16.20
N ARG A 504 29.58 -22.13 15.85
CA ARG A 504 28.46 -21.23 16.15
C ARG A 504 27.99 -20.47 14.92
N MET A 505 26.68 -20.39 14.77
CA MET A 505 25.98 -19.61 13.76
C MET A 505 25.18 -18.49 14.42
N SER A 506 24.83 -17.46 13.65
CA SER A 506 24.16 -16.25 14.13
C SER A 506 23.02 -15.85 13.19
N ILE A 507 21.83 -15.59 13.74
CA ILE A 507 20.66 -15.10 13.00
C ILE A 507 19.99 -13.97 13.78
N ARG A 508 19.30 -13.07 13.09
CA ARG A 508 18.43 -12.06 13.71
C ARG A 508 16.96 -12.47 13.58
N ILE A 509 16.20 -12.30 14.65
CA ILE A 509 14.75 -12.58 14.71
C ILE A 509 14.00 -11.31 15.07
N SER A 510 12.93 -11.01 14.33
CA SER A 510 11.93 -10.01 14.68
C SER A 510 10.77 -10.72 15.39
N PHE A 511 10.66 -10.53 16.70
CA PHE A 511 9.60 -11.15 17.52
C PHE A 511 8.29 -10.36 17.41
N PHE A 512 7.15 -11.07 17.39
CA PHE A 512 5.83 -10.43 17.34
C PHE A 512 5.45 -9.78 18.67
N ASP A 513 5.84 -10.39 19.79
CA ASP A 513 5.63 -9.83 21.13
C ASP A 513 6.83 -8.97 21.57
N ALA A 514 6.58 -7.68 21.83
CA ALA A 514 7.58 -6.76 22.36
C ALA A 514 8.14 -7.21 23.73
N LYS A 515 7.39 -7.97 24.53
CA LYS A 515 7.85 -8.57 25.79
C LYS A 515 9.06 -9.48 25.57
N ALA A 516 9.18 -10.14 24.41
CA ALA A 516 10.35 -10.95 24.06
C ALA A 516 11.63 -10.09 24.01
N ASN A 517 11.59 -8.96 23.29
CA ASN A 517 12.72 -8.04 23.18
C ASN A 517 13.12 -7.45 24.55
N ILE A 518 12.14 -7.09 25.38
CA ILE A 518 12.37 -6.58 26.74
C ILE A 518 13.01 -7.66 27.64
N ARG A 519 12.53 -8.91 27.57
CA ARG A 519 13.10 -10.04 28.32
C ARG A 519 14.52 -10.36 27.88
N ILE A 520 14.79 -10.33 26.57
CA ILE A 520 16.13 -10.50 26.00
C ILE A 520 17.09 -9.44 26.53
N LEU A 521 16.70 -8.16 26.52
CA LEU A 521 17.48 -7.07 27.10
C LEU A 521 17.78 -7.29 28.59
N LYS A 522 16.75 -7.62 29.39
CA LYS A 522 16.90 -7.90 30.83
C LYS A 522 17.84 -9.09 31.09
N ALA A 523 17.76 -10.16 30.30
CA ALA A 523 18.65 -11.31 30.44
C ALA A 523 20.11 -10.98 30.08
N ILE A 524 20.34 -10.13 29.06
CA ILE A 524 21.69 -9.68 28.68
C ILE A 524 22.29 -8.73 29.73
N GLN A 525 21.47 -7.91 30.39
CA GLN A 525 21.88 -7.04 31.49
C GLN A 525 22.18 -7.85 32.77
N ASN A 526 21.30 -8.79 33.13
CA ASN A 526 21.41 -9.63 34.31
C ASN A 526 22.39 -10.80 34.12
N ARG A 527 23.65 -10.53 33.73
CA ARG A 527 24.69 -11.54 33.41
C ARG A 527 25.08 -12.54 34.52
N ARG A 528 24.36 -12.57 35.64
CA ARG A 528 24.60 -13.48 36.77
C ARG A 528 23.49 -14.53 36.87
N GLY A 529 23.80 -15.77 36.47
CA GLY A 529 23.30 -16.96 37.15
C GLY A 529 21.93 -17.55 36.78
N ASN A 530 21.27 -17.15 35.69
CA ASN A 530 20.09 -17.89 35.23
C ASN A 530 20.51 -19.16 34.46
N ASN A 531 20.31 -20.33 35.08
CA ASN A 531 20.36 -21.65 34.43
C ASN A 531 19.13 -21.88 33.51
N ASP A 532 18.78 -20.87 32.73
CA ASP A 532 17.67 -20.91 31.79
C ASP A 532 18.06 -21.70 30.55
N THR A 533 17.16 -22.56 30.09
CA THR A 533 17.33 -23.35 28.88
C THR A 533 16.56 -22.69 27.73
N LEU A 534 17.29 -22.26 26.71
CA LEU A 534 16.72 -21.68 25.50
C LEU A 534 16.91 -22.64 24.31
N VAL A 535 15.85 -22.82 23.52
CA VAL A 535 15.83 -23.65 22.31
C VAL A 535 15.10 -22.89 21.21
N LEU A 536 15.67 -22.86 20.01
CA LEU A 536 15.01 -22.27 18.84
C LEU A 536 14.54 -23.40 17.92
N ILE A 537 13.30 -23.35 17.44
CA ILE A 537 12.77 -24.28 16.45
C ILE A 537 12.30 -23.55 15.20
N GLN A 538 12.43 -24.22 14.06
CA GLN A 538 11.98 -23.72 12.77
C GLN A 538 10.54 -24.18 12.50
N ALA A 539 9.63 -23.24 12.21
CA ALA A 539 8.31 -23.57 11.70
C ALA A 539 8.38 -23.78 10.17
N PRO A 540 7.73 -24.81 9.60
CA PRO A 540 7.69 -25.03 8.16
C PRO A 540 6.75 -24.06 7.42
N VAL A 541 6.09 -23.16 8.15
CA VAL A 541 5.03 -22.28 7.63
C VAL A 541 5.63 -21.03 7.00
N PHE A 542 5.36 -20.81 5.71
CA PHE A 542 5.69 -19.56 5.02
C PHE A 542 4.69 -18.46 5.41
N LEU A 543 4.89 -17.88 6.60
CA LEU A 543 3.97 -16.88 7.16
C LEU A 543 3.71 -15.72 6.20
N ALA A 544 4.69 -15.25 5.43
CA ALA A 544 4.48 -14.16 4.48
C ALA A 544 3.45 -14.47 3.38
N GLY A 545 3.26 -15.74 3.02
CA GLY A 545 2.21 -16.18 2.08
C GLY A 545 0.82 -16.29 2.71
N ILE A 546 0.75 -16.63 4.00
CA ILE A 546 -0.51 -16.83 4.74
C ILE A 546 -0.95 -15.53 5.46
N ARG A 547 -0.03 -14.61 5.72
CA ARG A 547 -0.25 -13.32 6.39
C ARG A 547 -1.39 -12.49 5.77
N PRO A 548 -1.53 -12.34 4.44
CA PRO A 548 -2.66 -11.59 3.87
C PRO A 548 -4.02 -12.20 4.22
N PHE A 549 -4.10 -13.52 4.37
CA PHE A 549 -5.31 -14.23 4.76
C PHE A 549 -5.57 -14.11 6.26
N LEU A 550 -4.54 -14.17 7.11
CA LEU A 550 -4.67 -13.93 8.56
C LEU A 550 -5.01 -12.47 8.88
N GLU A 551 -4.41 -11.51 8.17
CA GLU A 551 -4.80 -10.10 8.21
C GLU A 551 -6.20 -9.88 7.62
N GLY A 552 -6.65 -10.75 6.72
CA GLY A 552 -8.03 -10.85 6.25
C GLY A 552 -8.98 -11.31 7.35
N LEU A 553 -8.67 -12.42 8.04
CA LEU A 553 -9.47 -13.01 9.11
C LEU A 553 -9.50 -12.17 10.40
N LYS A 554 -8.46 -11.36 10.65
CA LYS A 554 -8.45 -10.33 11.71
C LYS A 554 -9.36 -9.15 11.41
N ARG A 555 -10.02 -9.13 10.26
CA ARG A 555 -11.05 -8.16 9.87
C ARG A 555 -12.36 -8.93 9.87
N GLU A 556 -13.34 -8.42 10.60
CA GLU A 556 -14.66 -9.02 10.65
C GLU A 556 -15.25 -9.08 9.22
N PRO A 557 -15.56 -10.27 8.68
CA PRO A 557 -16.23 -10.37 7.39
C PRO A 557 -17.70 -9.98 7.59
N GLU A 558 -18.15 -8.92 6.91
CA GLU A 558 -19.56 -8.47 6.93
C GLU A 558 -20.54 -9.62 6.61
N LEU A 559 -20.07 -10.61 5.83
CA LEU A 559 -20.69 -11.91 5.63
C LEU A 559 -19.60 -12.99 5.70
N LEU A 560 -19.56 -13.77 6.80
CA LEU A 560 -18.89 -15.06 6.82
C LEU A 560 -19.92 -16.13 6.41
N PRO A 561 -19.84 -16.72 5.20
CA PRO A 561 -20.75 -17.80 4.82
C PRO A 561 -20.68 -18.93 5.83
N PHE A 562 -21.83 -19.48 6.20
CA PHE A 562 -21.92 -20.58 7.17
C PHE A 562 -21.35 -20.25 8.56
N ALA A 563 -21.38 -18.98 9.00
CA ALA A 563 -20.88 -18.56 10.31
C ALA A 563 -21.42 -19.41 11.48
N GLN A 564 -22.67 -19.91 11.40
CA GLN A 564 -23.23 -20.79 12.43
C GLN A 564 -22.54 -22.17 12.56
N TYR A 565 -21.79 -22.62 11.54
CA TYR A 565 -21.05 -23.89 11.53
C TYR A 565 -19.52 -23.70 11.47
N LEU A 566 -19.05 -22.58 10.91
CA LEU A 566 -17.63 -22.32 10.66
C LEU A 566 -16.98 -21.33 11.64
N ARG A 567 -17.75 -20.71 12.55
CA ARG A 567 -17.17 -19.98 13.69
C ARG A 567 -16.49 -20.96 14.66
N LEU A 568 -15.51 -20.48 15.41
CA LEU A 568 -14.92 -21.29 16.48
C LEU A 568 -15.98 -21.62 17.55
N GLN A 569 -16.05 -22.89 17.92
CA GLN A 569 -17.05 -23.47 18.82
C GLN A 569 -16.38 -24.44 19.79
N THR A 570 -16.94 -24.54 20.99
CA THR A 570 -16.58 -25.54 21.99
C THR A 570 -16.97 -26.95 21.53
N LYS A 571 -16.36 -27.98 22.14
CA LYS A 571 -16.69 -29.38 21.83
C LYS A 571 -18.15 -29.71 22.11
N ASP A 572 -18.78 -29.05 23.06
CA ASP A 572 -20.16 -29.32 23.46
C ASP A 572 -21.16 -28.56 22.57
N GLU A 573 -20.85 -27.33 22.12
CA GLU A 573 -21.57 -26.68 21.01
C GLU A 573 -21.53 -27.56 19.74
N LEU A 574 -20.35 -28.04 19.34
CA LEU A 574 -20.18 -28.88 18.14
C LEU A 574 -20.97 -30.20 18.21
N ARG A 575 -21.24 -30.73 19.40
CA ARG A 575 -22.08 -31.93 19.61
C ARG A 575 -23.57 -31.66 19.48
N GLN A 576 -24.00 -30.41 19.66
CA GLN A 576 -25.40 -29.99 19.67
C GLN A 576 -25.84 -29.33 18.36
N ILE A 577 -24.89 -29.03 17.47
CA ILE A 577 -25.17 -28.39 16.18
C ILE A 577 -25.79 -29.38 15.19
N THR A 578 -26.99 -29.02 14.74
CA THR A 578 -27.64 -29.59 13.55
C THR A 578 -27.30 -28.70 12.36
N ILE A 579 -26.90 -29.31 11.24
CA ILE A 579 -26.66 -28.59 9.98
C ILE A 579 -27.96 -28.56 9.19
N ASP A 580 -28.49 -27.36 8.94
CA ASP A 580 -29.74 -27.17 8.18
C ASP A 580 -29.57 -27.55 6.69
N PRO A 581 -30.70 -27.81 5.99
CA PRO A 581 -30.73 -27.87 4.53
C PRO A 581 -30.39 -26.54 3.82
N PRO A 582 -29.86 -26.59 2.59
CA PRO A 582 -29.56 -25.39 1.79
C PRO A 582 -30.76 -24.45 1.69
N LEU A 583 -30.55 -23.15 1.95
CA LEU A 583 -31.62 -22.14 2.05
C LEU A 583 -32.66 -22.20 0.91
N TYR A 584 -32.22 -22.33 -0.35
CA TYR A 584 -33.11 -22.41 -1.51
C TYR A 584 -34.05 -23.64 -1.48
N SER A 585 -33.60 -24.75 -0.88
CA SER A 585 -34.36 -25.99 -0.75
C SER A 585 -35.43 -25.96 0.34
N ARG A 586 -35.41 -24.93 1.21
CA ARG A 586 -36.35 -24.79 2.33
C ARG A 586 -37.74 -24.30 1.90
N SER A 587 -37.85 -23.78 0.67
CA SER A 587 -39.06 -23.23 0.07
C SER A 587 -40.19 -24.26 -0.02
N PRO A 588 -41.44 -23.92 0.36
CA PRO A 588 -42.58 -24.82 0.22
C PRO A 588 -42.74 -25.33 -1.23
N GLY A 589 -42.95 -26.64 -1.39
CA GLY A 589 -43.08 -27.28 -2.69
C GLY A 589 -41.77 -27.57 -3.43
N PHE A 590 -40.61 -27.16 -2.89
CA PHE A 590 -39.31 -27.53 -3.47
C PHE A 590 -38.98 -29.02 -3.25
N SER A 591 -38.54 -29.69 -4.31
CA SER A 591 -37.92 -31.02 -4.27
C SER A 591 -36.92 -31.16 -5.40
N PHE A 592 -35.77 -31.79 -5.14
CA PHE A 592 -34.88 -32.23 -6.20
C PHE A 592 -35.49 -33.41 -6.97
N GLU A 593 -35.22 -33.48 -8.27
CA GLU A 593 -35.52 -34.63 -9.12
C GLU A 593 -34.20 -35.39 -9.39
N LEU A 594 -34.15 -36.67 -9.03
CA LEU A 594 -32.93 -37.47 -8.99
C LEU A 594 -32.88 -38.58 -10.05
N LYS A 595 -33.90 -38.72 -10.89
CA LYS A 595 -33.98 -39.78 -11.92
C LYS A 595 -32.76 -39.88 -12.86
N GLU A 596 -32.08 -38.75 -13.14
CA GLU A 596 -30.91 -38.71 -14.04
C GLU A 596 -29.69 -39.48 -13.48
N LEU A 597 -29.67 -39.77 -12.18
CA LEU A 597 -28.63 -40.59 -11.53
C LEU A 597 -28.79 -42.10 -11.84
N PHE A 598 -29.88 -42.51 -12.48
CA PHE A 598 -30.19 -43.90 -12.83
C PHE A 598 -29.82 -44.22 -14.29
N PRO A 599 -29.44 -45.47 -14.60
CA PRO A 599 -29.34 -45.96 -15.99
C PRO A 599 -30.70 -45.87 -16.73
N PRO A 600 -30.76 -45.50 -18.02
CA PRO A 600 -32.04 -45.37 -18.74
C PRO A 600 -32.80 -46.71 -18.80
N GLU A 601 -32.08 -47.83 -18.77
CA GLU A 601 -32.60 -49.19 -18.78
C GLU A 601 -33.38 -49.54 -17.49
N ARG A 602 -33.31 -48.70 -16.45
CA ARG A 602 -34.04 -48.90 -15.18
C ARG A 602 -35.46 -48.31 -15.19
N GLY A 603 -35.83 -47.50 -16.18
CA GLY A 603 -37.20 -46.99 -16.34
C GLY A 603 -37.72 -46.12 -15.17
N VAL A 604 -36.84 -45.46 -14.41
CA VAL A 604 -37.24 -44.61 -13.28
C VAL A 604 -37.82 -43.30 -13.79
N GLU A 605 -39.14 -43.14 -13.70
CA GLU A 605 -39.84 -41.94 -14.23
C GLU A 605 -39.58 -40.68 -13.39
N SER A 606 -39.49 -40.81 -12.06
CA SER A 606 -39.22 -39.73 -11.11
C SER A 606 -38.70 -40.29 -9.78
N LEU A 607 -37.74 -39.61 -9.15
CA LEU A 607 -37.36 -39.81 -7.76
C LEU A 607 -37.19 -38.44 -7.09
N ARG A 608 -38.17 -38.05 -6.26
CA ARG A 608 -38.18 -36.73 -5.61
C ARG A 608 -37.57 -36.77 -4.21
N LEU A 609 -36.63 -35.86 -3.97
CA LEU A 609 -36.02 -35.61 -2.67
C LEU A 609 -36.47 -34.25 -2.12
N SER A 610 -37.25 -34.25 -1.04
CA SER A 610 -37.55 -33.05 -0.24
C SER A 610 -36.64 -32.99 0.98
N THR A 611 -35.82 -31.95 1.08
CA THR A 611 -34.78 -31.82 2.11
C THR A 611 -35.30 -31.59 3.53
N ARG A 612 -36.61 -31.33 3.67
CA ARG A 612 -37.29 -31.12 4.98
C ARG A 612 -38.10 -32.33 5.43
N ASN A 613 -38.19 -33.40 4.64
CA ASN A 613 -38.94 -34.61 4.99
C ASN A 613 -37.96 -35.80 5.19
N PRO A 614 -37.76 -36.28 6.45
CA PRO A 614 -36.88 -37.42 6.73
C PRO A 614 -37.22 -38.70 5.95
N GLU A 615 -38.50 -38.99 5.70
CA GLU A 615 -38.93 -40.17 4.95
C GLU A 615 -38.55 -40.06 3.47
N SER A 616 -38.67 -38.87 2.88
CA SER A 616 -38.24 -38.60 1.50
C SER A 616 -36.71 -38.72 1.37
N ILE A 617 -35.96 -38.28 2.38
CA ILE A 617 -34.50 -38.43 2.43
C ILE A 617 -34.12 -39.92 2.50
N ALA A 618 -34.72 -40.68 3.42
CA ALA A 618 -34.44 -42.10 3.59
C ALA A 618 -34.82 -42.93 2.35
N HIS A 619 -35.98 -42.65 1.74
CA HIS A 619 -36.43 -43.31 0.51
C HIS A 619 -35.48 -43.01 -0.67
N ALA A 620 -35.12 -41.73 -0.89
CA ALA A 620 -34.19 -41.35 -1.94
C ALA A 620 -32.80 -41.98 -1.75
N GLN A 621 -32.29 -42.04 -0.51
CA GLN A 621 -31.03 -42.71 -0.20
C GLN A 621 -31.09 -44.21 -0.51
N ALA A 622 -32.15 -44.90 -0.09
CA ALA A 622 -32.32 -46.32 -0.34
C ALA A 622 -32.39 -46.65 -1.84
N GLU A 623 -33.16 -45.88 -2.61
CA GLU A 623 -33.29 -46.06 -4.06
C GLU A 623 -31.99 -45.75 -4.82
N LEU A 624 -31.25 -44.71 -4.42
CA LEU A 624 -29.93 -44.44 -5.00
C LEU A 624 -28.95 -45.59 -4.75
N ILE A 625 -28.85 -46.10 -3.53
CA ILE A 625 -27.97 -47.24 -3.17
C ILE A 625 -28.39 -48.51 -3.92
N ARG A 626 -29.70 -48.74 -4.09
CA ARG A 626 -30.25 -49.96 -4.70
C ARG A 626 -30.13 -50.01 -6.22
N ALA A 627 -30.26 -48.88 -6.91
CA ALA A 627 -30.49 -48.90 -8.35
C ALA A 627 -29.87 -47.78 -9.19
N SER A 628 -29.18 -46.79 -8.59
CA SER A 628 -28.48 -45.75 -9.35
C SER A 628 -27.14 -46.23 -9.94
N ARG A 629 -26.43 -45.33 -10.63
CA ARG A 629 -25.07 -45.56 -11.15
C ARG A 629 -23.97 -45.37 -10.09
N LEU A 630 -24.32 -44.87 -8.90
CA LEU A 630 -23.39 -44.51 -7.83
C LEU A 630 -23.08 -45.72 -6.96
N ASP A 631 -21.84 -45.80 -6.44
CA ASP A 631 -21.56 -46.74 -5.34
C ASP A 631 -22.25 -46.27 -4.03
N PRO A 632 -22.43 -47.15 -3.03
CA PRO A 632 -23.17 -46.80 -1.81
C PRO A 632 -22.63 -45.56 -1.07
N SER A 633 -21.31 -45.37 -1.06
CA SER A 633 -20.68 -44.21 -0.40
C SER A 633 -20.89 -42.91 -1.20
N GLN A 634 -20.90 -42.99 -2.54
CA GLN A 634 -21.26 -41.88 -3.40
C GLN A 634 -22.74 -41.50 -3.27
N ALA A 635 -23.64 -42.49 -3.19
CA ALA A 635 -25.07 -42.26 -3.00
C ALA A 635 -25.35 -41.55 -1.66
N GLU A 636 -24.73 -41.99 -0.57
CA GLU A 636 -24.78 -41.33 0.73
C GLU A 636 -24.19 -39.90 0.68
N ALA A 637 -23.02 -39.72 0.05
CA ALA A 637 -22.39 -38.42 -0.11
C ALA A 637 -23.25 -37.42 -0.90
N VAL A 638 -23.95 -37.87 -1.96
CA VAL A 638 -24.90 -37.03 -2.73
C VAL A 638 -26.08 -36.62 -1.87
N ILE A 639 -26.69 -37.55 -1.12
CA ILE A 639 -27.80 -37.22 -0.20
C ILE A 639 -27.34 -36.20 0.85
N HIS A 640 -26.18 -36.38 1.46
CA HIS A 640 -25.64 -35.42 2.42
C HIS A 640 -25.33 -34.05 1.80
N ALA A 641 -24.82 -33.99 0.58
CA ALA A 641 -24.55 -32.71 -0.12
C ALA A 641 -25.82 -31.96 -0.52
N LEU A 642 -26.92 -32.67 -0.83
CA LEU A 642 -28.20 -32.05 -1.17
C LEU A 642 -29.03 -31.64 0.06
N THR A 643 -28.84 -32.30 1.20
CA THR A 643 -29.65 -32.12 2.42
C THR A 643 -28.99 -31.26 3.51
N ARG A 644 -27.74 -30.83 3.33
CA ARG A 644 -26.99 -30.03 4.32
C ARG A 644 -26.28 -28.84 3.68
N GLU A 645 -26.24 -27.72 4.38
CA GLU A 645 -25.50 -26.52 3.98
C GLU A 645 -23.98 -26.70 3.96
N VAL A 646 -23.45 -27.54 4.85
CA VAL A 646 -22.03 -27.88 4.93
C VAL A 646 -21.89 -29.39 5.11
N VAL A 647 -20.97 -29.99 4.35
CA VAL A 647 -20.62 -31.42 4.47
C VAL A 647 -19.12 -31.59 4.22
N LEU A 648 -18.50 -32.50 4.98
CA LEU A 648 -17.13 -32.97 4.72
C LEU A 648 -17.23 -34.35 4.07
N ILE A 649 -16.75 -34.46 2.83
CA ILE A 649 -16.75 -35.71 2.05
C ILE A 649 -15.29 -36.07 1.77
N GLN A 650 -14.85 -37.24 2.23
CA GLN A 650 -13.52 -37.75 1.98
C GLN A 650 -13.53 -38.64 0.72
N GLY A 651 -12.67 -38.33 -0.25
CA GLY A 651 -12.48 -39.18 -1.43
C GLY A 651 -11.56 -40.38 -1.15
N PRO A 652 -11.61 -41.42 -2.00
CA PRO A 652 -10.60 -42.48 -1.98
C PRO A 652 -9.17 -41.92 -2.13
N PRO A 653 -8.16 -42.50 -1.46
CA PRO A 653 -6.77 -42.07 -1.60
C PRO A 653 -6.32 -42.15 -3.07
N GLY A 654 -5.64 -41.10 -3.54
CA GLY A 654 -5.18 -40.98 -4.94
C GLY A 654 -6.09 -40.16 -5.86
N THR A 655 -7.31 -39.79 -5.43
CA THR A 655 -8.25 -38.95 -6.23
C THR A 655 -7.92 -37.45 -6.26
N GLY A 656 -6.81 -37.02 -5.66
CA GLY A 656 -6.41 -35.61 -5.58
C GLY A 656 -7.25 -34.75 -4.63
N LYS A 657 -8.19 -35.35 -3.88
CA LYS A 657 -9.07 -34.69 -2.90
C LYS A 657 -8.82 -35.25 -1.50
N ALA A 658 -7.67 -34.90 -0.92
CA ALA A 658 -7.21 -35.33 0.40
C ALA A 658 -6.83 -34.11 1.25
#